data_AF-A0A661L698-F1
#
_entry.id   AF-A0A661L698-F1
#
_cell.length_a   1.000
_cell.length_b   1.000
_cell.length_c   1.000
_cell.angle_alpha   90.00
_cell.angle_beta   90.00
_cell.angle_gamma   90.00
#
_symmetry.space_group_name_H-M   'P 1'
#
loop_
_entity.id
_entity.type
_entity.pdbx_description
1 polymer ?
#
loop_
_entity_poly.entity_id
_entity_poly.type
_entity_poly.pdbx_seq_one_letter_code
_entity_poly.pdbx_strand_id
1 'polypeptide(L)'
;MAGLYLYTSNRLERLADILAEIVSQPLSSPFEKEVIVVQSRGMERWIRMQLAQRLGVCANTEFPFPNAVLRILFSSLGKGVELDSSYEPSVLAWRIMDILPQCLSRPEFHEIRDYLGEEAGEIKLYQLSKHIASCFDQYLVFRPDMVLRWEKGQGRHWQAVLWRKLTRGKEPLHKARLKAILDEQMHEPDFSPASLPERLFIFGISSLPPYHLEIFYQVSRFVPVHLFVMNPCKEYWFDIVSERQVDFIVREEGVRYDTPQKLHLETGNPLLASMGRLGRDFLSLILEFDPQGHTLFEDPGTSSMLSMVQSNILNLRPRPSAEGGKITISQRDRSIQVHSCHSRLREVEVLYDNLLALFEEDSGLAPKDIVVMAPDIVQYAPFIEAVFGSRRNDHRAIPYSIADRSYGQGGQLAPAFVQLLELAEGRFAASAVLSFAERAPVKRKFHFSEKDLALIRKWVMDTRIYWGVDATMKAALGLPESKENTWRAGIERLLLGYALPGKEEGLFRGILPYDAIESEESVTLGNFLDLFEILVRTASMLSQPAPLLQWHDRLTQALEDLFCPEELTEHEYRTLRGIIEGLKDEAQASSYRGLIPLSVIKSYLSERLAEAGLRGGFLSEGVTFCSLLPMRSIPFEVIYLLGMNHDAYPRREKELGFDLVASKPRRGDRSRRNDDRYLFLEAIVSARRRFIISYIGQSDTDNSPIPPSPVVSELLDYLEGSIHLPGKELRDHIVVTHRLQPFSPAYFREDSGLFTYFEENLEAARSAVSPNKARPRLFDQDLPQAPQEWKKIPIENIERFLSNPVKFLLKERLKVSLAQEAPLIADQEPATPSHLDDYQVNQRMLKARLSKKDLSRLYPLFRASGMLPHGNVGVVDYERRRSAIESFSESLHTLMQASEPSFLDVDIHLGGCHIFGRIGEFFPSGLAHYRYARVRAKDHLRLWLHHLIGNLHMSGDNTLTSYLCGRDEQWIYPPVEDAQENLEQIIMLYLRGLQSPIPLFPDTSLEYARILAERKGSEEAALRAARKLWEGSPYRRGESEDQYFKVCFGDTDPLDETFTEVSQYIFSPLLACRQRL
;
A
#
# COMPACT_ATOMS: atom_id res chain seq x y z
N MET A 1 -22.50 51.16 -0.67
CA MET A 1 -21.50 52.12 -1.15
C MET A 1 -20.25 51.36 -1.57
N ALA A 2 -19.63 51.70 -2.70
CA ALA A 2 -18.36 51.13 -3.12
C ALA A 2 -17.29 51.40 -2.05
N GLY A 3 -16.34 50.48 -1.89
CA GLY A 3 -15.28 50.56 -0.89
C GLY A 3 -14.72 49.19 -0.53
N LEU A 4 -13.51 49.20 0.02
CA LEU A 4 -12.85 48.02 0.58
C LEU A 4 -13.18 47.95 2.07
N TYR A 5 -13.89 46.90 2.49
CA TYR A 5 -14.28 46.66 3.88
C TYR A 5 -13.50 45.47 4.44
N LEU A 6 -12.88 45.65 5.61
CA LEU A 6 -12.12 44.62 6.30
C LEU A 6 -12.80 44.25 7.62
N TYR A 7 -13.28 43.02 7.72
CA TYR A 7 -13.82 42.43 8.94
C TYR A 7 -12.78 41.50 9.55
N THR A 8 -12.38 41.77 10.78
CA THR A 8 -11.40 40.96 11.52
C THR A 8 -12.00 40.39 12.78
N SER A 9 -11.70 39.11 13.04
CA SER A 9 -12.19 38.38 14.21
C SER A 9 -11.26 37.22 14.54
N ASN A 10 -11.19 36.81 15.81
CA ASN A 10 -10.57 35.55 16.23
C ASN A 10 -11.54 34.35 16.13
N ARG A 11 -12.80 34.58 15.76
CA ARG A 11 -13.86 33.58 15.59
C ARG A 11 -14.45 33.69 14.17
N LEU A 12 -14.30 32.62 13.38
CA LEU A 12 -14.84 32.55 12.02
C LEU A 12 -16.38 32.62 12.00
N GLU A 13 -17.01 32.14 13.06
CA GLU A 13 -18.46 32.16 13.27
C GLU A 13 -19.01 33.58 13.29
N ARG A 14 -18.30 34.52 13.94
CA ARG A 14 -18.68 35.95 13.96
C ARG A 14 -18.56 36.59 12.59
N LEU A 15 -17.56 36.18 11.80
CA LEU A 15 -17.43 36.63 10.42
C LEU A 15 -18.58 36.09 9.56
N ALA A 16 -19.00 34.85 9.79
CA ALA A 16 -20.16 34.26 9.12
C ALA A 16 -21.49 34.93 9.51
N ASP A 17 -21.63 35.39 10.77
CA ASP A 17 -22.80 36.17 11.22
C ASP A 17 -22.94 37.45 10.38
N ILE A 18 -21.85 38.22 10.25
CA ILE A 18 -21.84 39.46 9.45
C ILE A 18 -22.03 39.19 7.96
N LEU A 19 -21.42 38.14 7.42
CA LEU A 19 -21.65 37.74 6.04
C LEU A 19 -23.15 37.47 5.80
N ALA A 20 -23.81 36.73 6.70
CA ALA A 20 -25.23 36.44 6.59
C ALA A 20 -26.10 37.71 6.69
N GLU A 21 -25.74 38.65 7.57
CA GLU A 21 -26.42 39.95 7.68
C GLU A 21 -26.33 40.73 6.37
N ILE A 22 -25.15 40.82 5.75
CA ILE A 22 -24.99 41.52 4.47
C ILE A 22 -25.77 40.79 3.36
N VAL A 23 -25.64 39.46 3.27
CA VAL A 23 -26.30 38.63 2.25
C VAL A 23 -27.84 38.64 2.39
N SER A 24 -28.37 38.93 3.58
CA SER A 24 -29.81 39.05 3.79
C SER A 24 -30.45 40.19 3.00
N GLN A 25 -29.66 41.19 2.60
CA GLN A 25 -30.10 42.23 1.67
C GLN A 25 -30.07 41.66 0.24
N PRO A 26 -31.20 41.61 -0.47
CA PRO A 26 -31.25 40.99 -1.80
C PRO A 26 -30.48 41.79 -2.85
N LEU A 27 -29.92 41.08 -3.85
CA LEU A 27 -29.37 41.68 -5.07
C LEU A 27 -30.48 42.32 -5.92
N SER A 28 -30.11 43.11 -6.93
CA SER A 28 -31.06 43.75 -7.85
C SER A 28 -31.88 42.74 -8.67
N SER A 29 -31.33 41.54 -8.90
CA SER A 29 -31.97 40.46 -9.67
C SER A 29 -31.89 39.11 -8.94
N PRO A 30 -32.98 38.31 -8.91
CA PRO A 30 -32.98 36.98 -8.30
C PRO A 30 -32.17 35.94 -9.09
N PHE A 31 -31.77 36.24 -10.32
CA PHE A 31 -30.93 35.35 -11.14
C PHE A 31 -29.44 35.65 -11.02
N GLU A 32 -29.07 36.76 -10.38
CA GLU A 32 -27.67 37.05 -10.09
C GLU A 32 -27.17 36.19 -8.94
N LYS A 33 -25.91 35.77 -9.05
CA LYS A 33 -25.27 34.91 -8.07
C LYS A 33 -24.48 35.74 -7.08
N GLU A 34 -24.57 35.38 -5.82
CA GLU A 34 -23.60 35.88 -4.83
C GLU A 34 -22.23 35.27 -5.07
N VAL A 35 -21.18 36.08 -5.06
CA VAL A 35 -19.80 35.63 -5.31
C VAL A 35 -18.98 35.67 -4.02
N ILE A 36 -18.67 34.49 -3.49
CA ILE A 36 -17.93 34.32 -2.22
C ILE A 36 -16.62 33.58 -2.49
N VAL A 37 -15.52 34.32 -2.55
CA VAL A 37 -14.18 33.79 -2.78
C VAL A 37 -13.71 33.03 -1.54
N VAL A 38 -13.35 31.76 -1.71
CA VAL A 38 -12.83 30.87 -0.67
C VAL A 38 -11.59 30.14 -1.19
N GLN A 39 -10.74 29.61 -0.32
CA GLN A 39 -9.51 28.92 -0.75
C GLN A 39 -9.53 27.40 -0.53
N SER A 40 -10.60 26.86 0.05
CA SER A 40 -10.78 25.42 0.19
C SER A 40 -12.23 25.00 0.03
N ARG A 41 -12.46 23.79 -0.49
CA ARG A 41 -13.81 23.19 -0.57
C ARG A 41 -14.42 22.93 0.80
N GLY A 42 -13.58 22.68 1.81
CA GLY A 42 -14.03 22.57 3.20
C GLY A 42 -14.67 23.88 3.67
N MET A 43 -14.02 25.02 3.37
CA MET A 43 -14.56 26.34 3.69
C MET A 43 -15.85 26.64 2.91
N GLU A 44 -15.90 26.32 1.60
CA GLU A 44 -17.14 26.41 0.80
C GLU A 44 -18.31 25.69 1.48
N ARG A 45 -18.11 24.42 1.85
CA ARG A 45 -19.15 23.60 2.47
C ARG A 45 -19.56 24.17 3.83
N TRP A 46 -18.59 24.57 4.65
CA TRP A 46 -18.85 25.16 5.95
C TRP A 46 -19.66 26.46 5.82
N ILE A 47 -19.25 27.41 4.97
CA ILE A 47 -19.99 28.66 4.75
C ILE A 47 -21.39 28.38 4.23
N ARG A 48 -21.55 27.47 3.26
CA ARG A 48 -22.88 27.10 2.73
C ARG A 48 -23.80 26.60 3.85
N MET A 49 -23.29 25.79 4.77
CA MET A 49 -24.03 25.32 5.94
C MET A 49 -24.33 26.47 6.92
N GLN A 50 -23.36 27.34 7.20
CA GLN A 50 -23.53 28.47 8.11
C GLN A 50 -24.56 29.49 7.60
N LEU A 51 -24.56 29.78 6.29
CA LEU A 51 -25.56 30.63 5.64
C LEU A 51 -26.93 29.97 5.63
N ALA A 52 -27.03 28.69 5.29
CA ALA A 52 -28.30 27.96 5.31
C ALA A 52 -28.92 27.90 6.72
N GLN A 53 -28.10 27.72 7.77
CA GLN A 53 -28.57 27.72 9.15
C GLN A 53 -29.15 29.08 9.59
N ARG A 54 -28.56 30.20 9.14
CA ARG A 54 -28.97 31.55 9.54
C ARG A 54 -30.10 32.12 8.69
N LEU A 55 -30.05 31.88 7.37
CA LEU A 55 -31.00 32.41 6.39
C LEU A 55 -32.13 31.43 6.06
N GLY A 56 -32.09 30.20 6.58
CA GLY A 56 -33.01 29.11 6.28
C GLY A 56 -32.68 28.34 5.00
N VAL A 57 -32.06 29.00 4.00
CA VAL A 57 -31.61 28.39 2.75
C VAL A 57 -30.38 29.13 2.20
N CYS A 58 -29.48 28.40 1.55
CA CYS A 58 -28.37 28.96 0.78
C CYS A 58 -28.43 28.41 -0.66
N ALA A 59 -28.87 29.25 -1.61
CA ALA A 59 -29.03 28.90 -3.02
C ALA A 59 -28.48 30.00 -3.93
N ASN A 60 -28.17 29.66 -5.19
CA ASN A 60 -27.62 30.57 -6.19
C ASN A 60 -26.33 31.32 -5.78
N THR A 61 -25.47 30.68 -4.96
CA THR A 61 -24.17 31.20 -4.51
C THR A 61 -23.02 30.54 -5.26
N GLU A 62 -22.07 31.32 -5.77
CA GLU A 62 -20.84 30.83 -6.39
C GLU A 62 -19.64 30.98 -5.46
N PHE A 63 -18.83 29.92 -5.35
CA PHE A 63 -17.66 29.88 -4.47
C PHE A 63 -16.36 29.71 -5.25
N PRO A 64 -15.93 30.71 -6.03
CA PRO A 64 -14.71 30.61 -6.82
C PRO A 64 -13.47 30.66 -5.92
N PHE A 65 -12.38 30.00 -6.34
CA PHE A 65 -11.07 30.17 -5.72
C PHE A 65 -10.42 31.49 -6.17
N PRO A 66 -9.39 32.02 -5.46
CA PRO A 66 -8.80 33.32 -5.77
C PRO A 66 -8.32 33.48 -7.23
N ASN A 67 -7.82 32.41 -7.87
CA ASN A 67 -7.47 32.47 -9.29
C ASN A 67 -8.68 32.33 -10.23
N ALA A 68 -9.73 31.62 -9.81
CA ALA A 68 -10.92 31.41 -10.62
C ALA A 68 -11.79 32.68 -10.68
N VAL A 69 -11.89 33.44 -9.58
CA VAL A 69 -12.66 34.70 -9.56
C VAL A 69 -12.07 35.73 -10.51
N LEU A 70 -10.76 35.69 -10.77
CA LEU A 70 -10.13 36.57 -11.76
C LEU A 70 -10.74 36.41 -13.15
N ARG A 71 -11.21 35.21 -13.53
CA ARG A 71 -11.89 35.02 -14.83
C ARG A 71 -13.20 35.80 -14.88
N ILE A 72 -13.96 35.79 -13.78
CA ILE A 72 -15.19 36.57 -13.64
C ILE A 72 -14.86 38.06 -13.80
N LEU A 73 -13.86 38.55 -13.06
CA LEU A 73 -13.44 39.96 -13.10
C LEU A 73 -12.82 40.39 -14.44
N PHE A 74 -12.09 39.52 -15.14
CA PHE A 74 -11.51 39.86 -16.44
C PHE A 74 -12.54 39.77 -17.56
N SER A 75 -13.49 38.84 -17.50
CA SER A 75 -14.59 38.76 -18.48
C SER A 75 -15.47 40.01 -18.51
N SER A 76 -15.52 40.76 -17.40
CA SER A 76 -16.20 42.06 -17.33
C SER A 76 -15.48 43.23 -18.03
N LEU A 77 -14.25 43.04 -18.51
CA LEU A 77 -13.46 44.07 -19.23
C LEU A 77 -13.82 44.23 -20.71
N GLY A 78 -14.78 43.45 -21.21
CA GLY A 78 -15.26 43.52 -22.58
C GLY A 78 -14.92 42.27 -23.41
N LYS A 79 -15.54 42.18 -24.59
CA LYS A 79 -15.41 41.00 -25.47
C LYS A 79 -13.97 40.86 -25.99
N GLY A 80 -13.33 39.73 -25.69
CA GLY A 80 -12.02 39.34 -26.22
C GLY A 80 -10.83 39.55 -25.28
N VAL A 81 -11.05 40.07 -24.06
CA VAL A 81 -10.01 40.23 -23.03
C VAL A 81 -10.17 39.12 -21.99
N GLU A 82 -9.72 37.91 -22.34
CA GLU A 82 -9.80 36.74 -21.46
C GLU A 82 -8.42 36.13 -21.22
N LEU A 83 -8.30 35.38 -20.13
CA LEU A 83 -7.08 34.63 -19.82
C LEU A 83 -6.84 33.59 -20.91
N ASP A 84 -5.73 33.75 -21.64
CA ASP A 84 -5.34 32.80 -22.68
C ASP A 84 -4.96 31.47 -22.04
N SER A 85 -5.68 30.41 -22.41
CA SER A 85 -5.49 29.05 -21.89
C SER A 85 -4.09 28.50 -22.19
N SER A 86 -3.38 29.09 -23.17
CA SER A 86 -1.99 28.73 -23.50
C SER A 86 -0.97 29.01 -22.38
N TYR A 87 -1.38 29.76 -21.34
CA TYR A 87 -0.58 30.06 -20.14
C TYR A 87 -1.03 29.28 -18.90
N GLU A 88 -2.00 28.38 -19.01
CA GLU A 88 -2.30 27.46 -17.91
C GLU A 88 -1.09 26.53 -17.68
N PRO A 89 -0.74 26.19 -16.42
CA PRO A 89 0.49 25.46 -16.11
C PRO A 89 0.67 24.16 -16.90
N SER A 90 -0.40 23.39 -17.10
CA SER A 90 -0.32 22.13 -17.85
C SER A 90 -0.10 22.33 -19.34
N VAL A 91 -0.79 23.29 -19.95
CA VAL A 91 -0.57 23.67 -21.36
C VAL A 91 0.84 24.23 -21.54
N LEU A 92 1.28 25.07 -20.61
CA LEU A 92 2.60 25.69 -20.62
C LEU A 92 3.72 24.66 -20.52
N ALA A 93 3.53 23.58 -19.75
CA ALA A 93 4.49 22.47 -19.68
C ALA A 93 4.72 21.82 -21.07
N TRP A 94 3.65 21.57 -21.84
CA TRP A 94 3.77 21.04 -23.21
C TRP A 94 4.45 22.04 -24.16
N ARG A 95 4.13 23.32 -24.05
CA ARG A 95 4.77 24.39 -24.85
C ARG A 95 6.26 24.53 -24.53
N ILE A 96 6.63 24.45 -23.25
CA ILE A 96 8.03 24.46 -22.82
C ILE A 96 8.75 23.23 -23.35
N MET A 97 8.12 22.05 -23.29
CA MET A 97 8.70 20.81 -23.82
C MET A 97 9.03 20.90 -25.32
N ASP A 98 8.21 21.60 -26.12
CA ASP A 98 8.49 21.86 -27.54
C ASP A 98 9.65 22.85 -27.76
N ILE A 99 9.67 23.94 -26.96
CA ILE A 99 10.54 25.09 -27.19
C ILE A 99 11.93 24.92 -26.56
N LEU A 100 12.01 24.25 -25.41
CA LEU A 100 13.22 24.12 -24.59
C LEU A 100 14.38 23.43 -25.34
N PRO A 101 14.17 22.29 -26.05
CA PRO A 101 15.24 21.62 -26.80
C PRO A 101 15.93 22.55 -27.81
N GLN A 102 15.15 23.41 -28.46
CA GLN A 102 15.64 24.37 -29.45
C GLN A 102 16.48 25.52 -28.82
N CYS A 103 16.48 25.65 -27.49
CA CYS A 103 17.23 26.67 -26.76
C CYS A 103 18.54 26.14 -26.15
N LEU A 104 18.72 24.82 -26.07
CA LEU A 104 19.87 24.18 -25.40
C LEU A 104 21.23 24.50 -26.03
N SER A 105 21.25 24.90 -27.31
CA SER A 105 22.47 25.32 -28.00
C SER A 105 23.01 26.68 -27.53
N ARG A 106 22.21 27.46 -26.81
CA ARG A 106 22.58 28.79 -26.31
C ARG A 106 23.39 28.70 -25.01
N PRO A 107 24.41 29.56 -24.81
CA PRO A 107 25.28 29.50 -23.64
C PRO A 107 24.53 29.70 -22.31
N GLU A 108 23.43 30.46 -22.32
CA GLU A 108 22.62 30.71 -21.12
C GLU A 108 21.99 29.42 -20.56
N PHE A 109 21.77 28.38 -21.38
CA PHE A 109 21.10 27.13 -21.01
C PHE A 109 22.06 26.01 -20.60
N HIS A 110 23.33 26.30 -20.30
CA HIS A 110 24.34 25.28 -19.98
C HIS A 110 23.92 24.36 -18.82
N GLU A 111 23.40 24.90 -17.71
CA GLU A 111 22.92 24.09 -16.57
C GLU A 111 21.83 23.10 -16.96
N ILE A 112 20.90 23.51 -17.83
CA ILE A 112 19.81 22.66 -18.30
C ILE A 112 20.32 21.60 -19.27
N ARG A 113 21.23 21.99 -20.17
CA ARG A 113 21.86 21.06 -21.11
C ARG A 113 22.63 19.98 -20.35
N ASP A 114 23.40 20.36 -19.34
CA ASP A 114 24.19 19.44 -18.53
C ASP A 114 23.29 18.51 -17.70
N TYR A 115 22.15 19.00 -17.20
CA TYR A 115 21.14 18.18 -16.52
C TYR A 115 20.45 17.16 -17.43
N LEU A 116 20.08 17.57 -18.66
CA LEU A 116 19.41 16.70 -19.61
C LEU A 116 20.35 15.64 -20.21
N GLY A 117 21.65 15.95 -20.34
CA GLY A 117 22.66 15.05 -20.91
C GLY A 117 22.52 14.90 -22.43
N GLU A 118 23.36 14.04 -23.02
CA GLU A 118 23.37 13.77 -24.48
C GLU A 118 22.15 12.96 -24.95
N GLU A 119 21.63 12.06 -24.10
CA GLU A 119 20.36 11.36 -24.28
C GLU A 119 19.31 11.95 -23.33
N ALA A 120 18.69 13.06 -23.74
CA ALA A 120 17.61 13.68 -22.98
C ALA A 120 16.39 12.75 -22.94
N GLY A 121 16.31 11.89 -21.92
CA GLY A 121 15.14 11.05 -21.70
C GLY A 121 13.88 11.90 -21.63
N GLU A 122 12.87 11.57 -22.44
CA GLU A 122 11.66 12.39 -22.64
C GLU A 122 10.90 12.65 -21.31
N ILE A 123 10.99 11.73 -20.36
CA ILE A 123 10.48 11.90 -18.99
C ILE A 123 11.15 13.06 -18.26
N LYS A 124 12.49 13.14 -18.30
CA LYS A 124 13.24 14.23 -17.65
C LYS A 124 12.89 15.57 -18.26
N LEU A 125 12.76 15.63 -19.59
CA LEU A 125 12.38 16.83 -20.31
C LEU A 125 10.97 17.28 -19.91
N TYR A 126 10.01 16.36 -19.85
CA TYR A 126 8.64 16.64 -19.42
C TYR A 126 8.59 17.15 -17.97
N GLN A 127 9.22 16.44 -17.03
CA GLN A 127 9.27 16.84 -15.61
C GLN A 127 9.93 18.20 -15.42
N LEU A 128 11.04 18.47 -16.11
CA LEU A 128 11.68 19.78 -16.08
C LEU A 128 10.74 20.86 -16.66
N SER A 129 10.10 20.60 -17.79
CA SER A 129 9.17 21.53 -18.43
C SER A 129 7.99 21.87 -17.51
N LYS A 130 7.49 20.89 -16.76
CA LYS A 130 6.46 21.08 -15.73
C LYS A 130 6.95 21.96 -14.57
N HIS A 131 8.13 21.69 -14.03
CA HIS A 131 8.69 22.53 -12.95
C HIS A 131 8.89 23.98 -13.43
N ILE A 132 9.40 24.18 -14.65
CA ILE A 132 9.54 25.51 -15.25
C ILE A 132 8.18 26.17 -15.44
N ALA A 133 7.17 25.45 -15.93
CA ALA A 133 5.81 25.95 -16.08
C ALA A 133 5.23 26.42 -14.74
N SER A 134 5.44 25.64 -13.67
CA SER A 134 5.00 26.01 -12.32
C SER A 134 5.71 27.26 -11.81
N CYS A 135 7.03 27.39 -12.04
CA CYS A 135 7.76 28.62 -11.69
C CYS A 135 7.23 29.82 -12.47
N PHE A 136 6.93 29.67 -13.76
CA PHE A 136 6.36 30.75 -14.57
C PHE A 136 4.96 31.14 -14.08
N ASP A 137 4.09 30.19 -13.77
CA ASP A 137 2.78 30.50 -13.18
C ASP A 137 2.91 31.26 -11.85
N GLN A 138 3.89 30.87 -11.02
CA GLN A 138 4.23 31.58 -9.80
C GLN A 138 4.74 33.00 -10.08
N TYR A 139 5.63 33.19 -11.07
CA TYR A 139 6.17 34.50 -11.43
C TYR A 139 5.09 35.45 -11.94
N LEU A 140 4.11 34.94 -12.69
CA LEU A 140 2.97 35.73 -13.18
C LEU A 140 2.16 36.39 -12.03
N VAL A 141 2.21 35.82 -10.83
CA VAL A 141 1.46 36.28 -9.66
C VAL A 141 2.37 37.00 -8.65
N PHE A 142 3.52 36.43 -8.30
CA PHE A 142 4.39 36.98 -7.26
C PHE A 142 5.43 37.99 -7.77
N ARG A 143 5.75 37.96 -9.07
CA ARG A 143 6.75 38.85 -9.70
C ARG A 143 6.29 39.34 -11.08
N PRO A 144 5.06 39.91 -11.21
CA PRO A 144 4.55 40.36 -12.51
C PRO A 144 5.46 41.43 -13.14
N ASP A 145 6.07 42.30 -12.32
CA ASP A 145 7.03 43.32 -12.75
C ASP A 145 8.26 42.74 -13.48
N MET A 146 8.70 41.55 -13.06
CA MET A 146 9.86 40.87 -13.64
C MET A 146 9.51 40.31 -15.02
N VAL A 147 8.35 39.66 -15.12
CA VAL A 147 7.86 39.06 -16.36
C VAL A 147 7.64 40.13 -17.44
N LEU A 148 6.96 41.23 -17.10
CA LEU A 148 6.72 42.35 -18.02
C LEU A 148 8.03 43.01 -18.50
N ARG A 149 9.08 43.02 -17.67
CA ARG A 149 10.43 43.48 -18.08
C ARG A 149 11.10 42.49 -19.02
N TRP A 150 10.93 41.18 -18.82
CA TRP A 150 11.47 40.17 -19.71
C TRP A 150 10.91 40.29 -21.13
N GLU A 151 9.62 40.58 -21.25
CA GLU A 151 8.95 40.84 -22.54
C GLU A 151 9.49 42.07 -23.27
N LYS A 152 9.88 43.12 -22.52
CA LYS A 152 10.56 44.31 -23.07
C LYS A 152 12.03 44.06 -23.46
N GLY A 153 12.50 42.81 -23.44
CA GLY A 153 13.87 42.44 -23.81
C GLY A 153 14.89 42.52 -22.68
N GLN A 154 14.46 42.81 -21.44
CA GLN A 154 15.37 42.93 -20.29
C GLN A 154 15.68 41.55 -19.67
N GLY A 155 16.86 41.40 -19.06
CA GLY A 155 17.28 40.17 -18.37
C GLY A 155 18.00 39.16 -19.28
N ARG A 156 19.15 38.67 -18.80
CA ARG A 156 20.03 37.71 -19.49
C ARG A 156 19.91 36.26 -18.99
N HIS A 157 19.11 36.01 -17.96
CA HIS A 157 18.89 34.65 -17.42
C HIS A 157 18.15 33.77 -18.44
N TRP A 158 18.41 32.46 -18.47
CA TRP A 158 17.80 31.54 -19.42
C TRP A 158 16.26 31.54 -19.34
N GLN A 159 15.70 31.71 -18.14
CA GLN A 159 14.25 31.82 -17.94
C GLN A 159 13.64 33.01 -18.70
N ALA A 160 14.33 34.16 -18.71
CA ALA A 160 13.89 35.34 -19.46
C ALA A 160 13.94 35.10 -20.97
N VAL A 161 14.99 34.41 -21.43
CA VAL A 161 15.15 34.02 -22.85
C VAL A 161 14.04 33.05 -23.28
N LEU A 162 13.74 32.06 -22.45
CA LEU A 162 12.68 31.08 -22.68
C LEU A 162 11.30 31.75 -22.70
N TRP A 163 11.01 32.62 -21.72
CA TRP A 163 9.75 33.36 -21.63
C TRP A 163 9.49 34.21 -22.89
N ARG A 164 10.50 34.97 -23.35
CA ARG A 164 10.39 35.74 -24.61
C ARG A 164 10.11 34.88 -25.83
N LYS A 165 10.58 33.64 -25.83
CA LYS A 165 10.32 32.72 -26.94
C LYS A 165 8.90 32.15 -26.86
N LEU A 166 8.37 31.92 -25.65
CA LEU A 166 6.99 31.51 -25.40
C LEU A 166 5.96 32.59 -25.77
N THR A 167 6.27 33.86 -25.54
CA THR A 167 5.35 34.99 -25.80
C THR A 167 5.46 35.59 -27.21
N ARG A 168 6.26 35.00 -28.10
CA ARG A 168 6.47 35.53 -29.46
C ARG A 168 5.25 35.30 -30.36
N GLY A 169 4.75 36.36 -31.01
CA GLY A 169 3.83 36.28 -32.16
C GLY A 169 2.46 36.96 -31.96
N LYS A 170 1.88 36.87 -30.76
CA LYS A 170 0.66 37.60 -30.36
C LYS A 170 0.89 38.30 -29.03
N GLU A 171 0.11 39.34 -28.76
CA GLU A 171 0.14 39.97 -27.45
C GLU A 171 -0.32 38.95 -26.38
N PRO A 172 0.51 38.66 -25.36
CA PRO A 172 0.24 37.57 -24.45
C PRO A 172 -0.78 37.98 -23.38
N LEU A 173 -1.98 37.39 -23.39
CA LEU A 173 -3.03 37.65 -22.40
C LEU A 173 -2.91 36.73 -21.16
N HIS A 174 -1.74 36.76 -20.51
CA HIS A 174 -1.54 36.09 -19.21
C HIS A 174 -1.91 37.00 -18.03
N LYS A 175 -1.97 36.42 -16.82
CA LYS A 175 -2.36 37.10 -15.56
C LYS A 175 -1.71 38.49 -15.39
N ALA A 176 -0.37 38.58 -15.49
CA ALA A 176 0.34 39.85 -15.32
C ALA A 176 -0.04 40.95 -16.34
N ARG A 177 -0.35 40.59 -17.60
CA ARG A 177 -0.76 41.54 -18.65
C ARG A 177 -2.21 41.95 -18.47
N LEU A 178 -3.09 40.99 -18.14
CA LEU A 178 -4.49 41.27 -17.85
C LEU A 178 -4.67 42.22 -16.67
N LYS A 179 -3.85 42.07 -15.61
CA LYS A 179 -3.82 43.05 -14.53
C LYS A 179 -3.45 44.45 -15.04
N ALA A 180 -2.43 44.57 -15.89
CA ALA A 180 -2.05 45.86 -16.45
C ALA A 180 -3.17 46.47 -17.31
N ILE A 181 -3.88 45.65 -18.11
CA ILE A 181 -5.03 46.10 -18.92
C ILE A 181 -6.19 46.53 -18.03
N LEU A 182 -6.49 45.76 -16.97
CA LEU A 182 -7.49 46.11 -15.97
C LEU A 182 -7.16 47.46 -15.33
N ASP A 183 -5.90 47.63 -14.91
CA ASP A 183 -5.40 48.87 -14.33
C ASP A 183 -5.56 50.04 -15.32
N GLU A 184 -5.27 49.86 -16.62
CA GLU A 184 -5.43 50.89 -17.65
C GLU A 184 -6.92 51.26 -17.88
N GLN A 185 -7.80 50.27 -18.08
CA GLN A 185 -9.22 50.49 -18.39
C GLN A 185 -10.01 51.10 -17.23
N MET A 186 -9.73 50.71 -15.98
CA MET A 186 -10.44 51.24 -14.81
C MET A 186 -10.11 52.72 -14.51
N HIS A 187 -9.11 53.30 -15.19
CA HIS A 187 -8.84 54.74 -15.15
C HIS A 187 -9.56 55.51 -16.26
N GLU A 188 -10.21 54.84 -17.21
CA GLU A 188 -11.02 55.49 -18.23
C GLU A 188 -12.37 55.97 -17.65
N PRO A 189 -12.81 57.19 -17.97
CA PRO A 189 -14.03 57.78 -17.40
C PRO A 189 -15.34 57.06 -17.83
N ASP A 190 -15.30 56.30 -18.92
CA ASP A 190 -16.46 55.58 -19.49
C ASP A 190 -16.57 54.12 -19.02
N PHE A 191 -15.73 53.66 -18.09
CA PHE A 191 -15.80 52.30 -17.55
C PHE A 191 -17.12 52.07 -16.80
N SER A 192 -17.93 51.10 -17.26
CA SER A 192 -19.24 50.79 -16.68
C SER A 192 -19.15 49.67 -15.64
N PRO A 193 -19.58 49.89 -14.39
CA PRO A 193 -19.58 48.87 -13.35
C PRO A 193 -20.65 47.78 -13.55
N ALA A 194 -21.57 47.93 -14.51
CA ALA A 194 -22.68 47.01 -14.74
C ALA A 194 -22.25 45.59 -15.18
N SER A 195 -20.98 45.38 -15.51
CA SER A 195 -20.42 44.05 -15.84
C SER A 195 -19.75 43.36 -14.65
N LEU A 196 -19.53 44.08 -13.53
CA LEU A 196 -19.01 43.52 -12.29
C LEU A 196 -20.14 42.95 -11.42
N PRO A 197 -19.87 41.98 -10.53
CA PRO A 197 -20.84 41.56 -9.54
C PRO A 197 -21.20 42.74 -8.61
N GLU A 198 -22.46 42.86 -8.21
CA GLU A 198 -22.95 43.94 -7.33
C GLU A 198 -22.17 44.04 -6.01
N ARG A 199 -21.63 42.91 -5.52
CA ARG A 199 -20.77 42.82 -4.35
C ARG A 199 -19.88 41.59 -4.42
N LEU A 200 -18.70 41.68 -3.78
CA LEU A 200 -17.72 40.59 -3.74
C LEU A 200 -17.32 40.30 -2.29
N PHE A 201 -17.32 39.03 -1.92
CA PHE A 201 -16.88 38.58 -0.59
C PHE A 201 -15.62 37.74 -0.70
N ILE A 202 -14.63 37.97 0.18
CA ILE A 202 -13.43 37.15 0.33
C ILE A 202 -13.42 36.61 1.75
N PHE A 203 -13.62 35.30 1.91
CA PHE A 203 -13.91 34.72 3.22
C PHE A 203 -12.92 33.64 3.65
N GLY A 204 -12.38 33.79 4.87
CA GLY A 204 -11.61 32.74 5.53
C GLY A 204 -10.28 32.44 4.86
N ILE A 205 -9.70 33.44 4.19
CA ILE A 205 -8.38 33.36 3.56
C ILE A 205 -7.36 34.03 4.46
N SER A 206 -6.33 33.30 4.88
CA SER A 206 -5.23 33.79 5.72
C SER A 206 -3.98 34.22 4.96
N SER A 207 -3.95 34.09 3.63
CA SER A 207 -2.93 34.68 2.77
C SER A 207 -3.41 34.80 1.32
N LEU A 208 -3.24 35.99 0.74
CA LEU A 208 -3.32 36.24 -0.69
C LEU A 208 -2.04 36.89 -1.20
N PRO A 209 -1.61 36.56 -2.42
CA PRO A 209 -0.55 37.31 -3.09
C PRO A 209 -0.93 38.79 -3.26
N PRO A 210 0.05 39.72 -3.21
CA PRO A 210 -0.19 41.14 -3.48
C PRO A 210 -0.96 41.40 -4.78
N TYR A 211 -0.68 40.60 -5.81
CA TYR A 211 -1.39 40.62 -7.10
C TYR A 211 -2.93 40.55 -6.95
N HIS A 212 -3.45 39.65 -6.11
CA HIS A 212 -4.90 39.51 -5.91
C HIS A 212 -5.46 40.67 -5.10
N LEU A 213 -4.76 41.10 -4.05
CA LEU A 213 -5.16 42.23 -3.21
C LEU A 213 -5.27 43.52 -4.02
N GLU A 214 -4.28 43.80 -4.87
CA GLU A 214 -4.29 44.97 -5.75
C GLU A 214 -5.52 44.97 -6.69
N ILE A 215 -5.86 43.82 -7.28
CA ILE A 215 -7.04 43.69 -8.15
C ILE A 215 -8.33 43.94 -7.35
N PHE A 216 -8.47 43.32 -6.17
CA PHE A 216 -9.65 43.52 -5.33
C PHE A 216 -9.77 44.96 -4.86
N TYR A 217 -8.65 45.63 -4.55
CA TYR A 217 -8.64 47.05 -4.24
C TYR A 217 -9.10 47.91 -5.42
N GLN A 218 -8.63 47.66 -6.65
CA GLN A 218 -9.13 48.40 -7.82
C GLN A 218 -10.63 48.20 -8.04
N VAL A 219 -11.12 46.96 -7.94
CA VAL A 219 -12.55 46.62 -8.03
C VAL A 219 -13.37 47.32 -6.94
N SER A 220 -12.80 47.48 -5.74
CA SER A 220 -13.47 48.14 -4.61
C SER A 220 -13.86 49.60 -4.87
N ARG A 221 -13.25 50.26 -5.86
CA ARG A 221 -13.60 51.62 -6.29
C ARG A 221 -15.00 51.70 -6.92
N PHE A 222 -15.52 50.58 -7.42
CA PHE A 222 -16.76 50.51 -8.18
C PHE A 222 -17.85 49.71 -7.47
N VAL A 223 -17.48 48.63 -6.78
CA VAL A 223 -18.42 47.75 -6.05
C VAL A 223 -17.92 47.50 -4.63
N PRO A 224 -18.79 47.23 -3.64
CA PRO A 224 -18.37 46.84 -2.30
C PRO A 224 -17.61 45.52 -2.32
N VAL A 225 -16.40 45.53 -1.75
CA VAL A 225 -15.54 44.35 -1.59
C VAL A 225 -15.33 44.11 -0.10
N HIS A 226 -15.78 42.95 0.39
CA HIS A 226 -15.76 42.61 1.81
C HIS A 226 -14.76 41.49 2.10
N LEU A 227 -13.72 41.78 2.88
CA LEU A 227 -12.71 40.82 3.32
C LEU A 227 -13.02 40.36 4.74
N PHE A 228 -13.20 39.06 4.94
CA PHE A 228 -13.38 38.43 6.24
C PHE A 228 -12.14 37.64 6.60
N VAL A 229 -11.31 38.23 7.46
CA VAL A 229 -10.01 37.70 7.83
C VAL A 229 -10.03 37.22 9.28
N MET A 230 -9.69 35.94 9.47
CA MET A 230 -9.46 35.42 10.80
C MET A 230 -8.12 35.94 11.32
N ASN A 231 -8.17 36.82 12.32
CA ASN A 231 -7.00 37.40 12.96
C ASN A 231 -6.88 36.85 14.39
N PRO A 232 -5.77 36.16 14.74
CA PRO A 232 -5.62 35.58 16.07
C PRO A 232 -5.40 36.62 17.17
N CYS A 233 -5.02 37.87 16.83
CA CYS A 233 -4.64 38.92 17.77
C CYS A 233 -5.44 40.20 17.54
N LYS A 234 -5.94 40.82 18.62
CA LYS A 234 -6.66 42.10 18.53
C LYS A 234 -5.71 43.31 18.53
N GLU A 235 -4.54 43.15 19.15
CA GLU A 235 -3.50 44.17 19.22
C GLU A 235 -2.66 44.21 17.94
N TYR A 236 -1.92 45.29 17.74
CA TYR A 236 -0.94 45.40 16.66
C TYR A 236 0.27 44.49 16.93
N TRP A 237 0.68 43.69 15.94
CA TRP A 237 1.68 42.62 16.17
C TRP A 237 2.72 42.46 15.05
N PHE A 238 2.98 43.52 14.28
CA PHE A 238 3.82 43.43 13.09
C PHE A 238 5.33 43.41 13.36
N ASP A 239 5.77 43.97 14.49
CA ASP A 239 7.19 44.06 14.87
C ASP A 239 7.63 43.03 15.93
N ILE A 240 6.77 42.05 16.23
CA ILE A 240 7.05 41.04 17.25
C ILE A 240 8.07 40.03 16.73
N VAL A 241 9.07 39.77 17.55
CA VAL A 241 10.11 38.76 17.32
C VAL A 241 10.18 37.77 18.47
N SER A 242 10.49 36.51 18.15
CA SER A 242 10.68 35.48 19.18
C SER A 242 11.98 35.69 19.97
N GLU A 243 12.02 35.27 21.24
CA GLU A 243 13.22 35.36 22.10
C GLU A 243 14.46 34.69 21.45
N ARG A 244 14.27 33.52 20.80
CA ARG A 244 15.34 32.82 20.07
C ARG A 244 15.88 33.60 18.85
N GLN A 245 15.02 34.38 18.19
CA GLN A 245 15.44 35.25 17.08
C GLN A 245 16.17 36.49 17.58
N VAL A 246 15.76 37.05 18.71
CA VAL A 246 16.52 38.13 19.39
C VAL A 246 17.93 37.64 19.72
N ASP A 247 18.06 36.44 20.32
CA ASP A 247 19.37 35.84 20.64
C ASP A 247 20.23 35.61 19.39
N PHE A 248 19.62 35.21 18.28
CA PHE A 248 20.31 35.02 17.00
C PHE A 248 20.79 36.35 16.40
N ILE A 249 19.91 37.36 16.31
CA ILE A 249 20.24 38.70 15.78
C ILE A 249 21.35 39.35 16.62
N VAL A 250 21.28 39.23 17.95
CA VAL A 250 22.30 39.76 18.87
C VAL A 250 23.65 39.06 18.70
N ARG A 251 23.66 37.76 18.38
CA ARG A 251 24.89 36.99 18.10
C ARG A 251 25.50 37.29 16.74
N GLU A 252 24.68 37.53 15.72
CA GLU A 252 25.13 37.81 14.35
C GLU A 252 25.64 39.25 14.19
N GLU A 253 25.01 40.24 14.83
CA GLU A 253 25.36 41.67 14.69
C GLU A 253 26.42 42.18 15.69
N GLY A 254 26.90 41.33 16.62
CA GLY A 254 28.02 41.68 17.52
C GLY A 254 27.77 42.86 18.46
N VAL A 255 26.50 43.21 18.73
CA VAL A 255 26.13 44.36 19.56
C VAL A 255 26.22 43.98 21.04
N ARG A 256 27.10 44.68 21.79
CA ARG A 256 27.23 44.52 23.25
C ARG A 256 25.95 44.95 23.96
N TYR A 257 25.58 44.17 24.98
CA TYR A 257 24.53 44.42 25.97
C TYR A 257 24.33 45.91 26.28
N ASP A 258 23.28 46.49 25.71
CA ASP A 258 22.44 47.50 26.35
C ASP A 258 21.13 47.66 25.56
N THR A 259 20.12 46.92 26.04
CA THR A 259 18.66 47.04 25.79
C THR A 259 18.10 46.74 24.37
N PRO A 260 17.16 45.76 24.25
CA PRO A 260 16.32 45.51 23.06
C PRO A 260 15.49 46.71 22.57
N GLN A 261 15.38 47.77 23.39
CA GLN A 261 14.58 48.98 23.13
C GLN A 261 15.12 49.83 21.97
N LYS A 262 16.40 49.71 21.60
CA LYS A 262 16.98 50.43 20.44
C LYS A 262 16.59 49.83 19.08
N LEU A 263 16.06 48.61 19.04
CA LEU A 263 15.59 47.93 17.81
C LEU A 263 14.06 47.97 17.67
N HIS A 264 13.33 48.62 18.58
CA HIS A 264 11.84 48.61 18.63
C HIS A 264 11.22 47.20 18.63
N LEU A 265 11.93 46.19 19.16
CA LEU A 265 11.44 44.81 19.17
C LEU A 265 10.51 44.60 20.38
N GLU A 266 9.20 44.50 20.13
CA GLU A 266 8.22 44.20 21.16
C GLU A 266 8.26 42.71 21.55
N THR A 267 8.38 42.44 22.86
CA THR A 267 8.27 41.09 23.43
C THR A 267 6.79 40.77 23.64
N GLY A 268 6.12 40.30 22.59
CA GLY A 268 4.72 39.85 22.64
C GLY A 268 4.56 38.36 22.95
N ASN A 269 3.48 37.75 22.46
CA ASN A 269 3.25 36.31 22.62
C ASN A 269 4.25 35.48 21.79
N PRO A 270 5.03 34.55 22.40
CA PRO A 270 6.09 33.83 21.68
C PRO A 270 5.55 32.82 20.66
N LEU A 271 4.37 32.22 20.87
CA LEU A 271 3.75 31.32 19.89
C LEU A 271 3.34 32.10 18.65
N LEU A 272 2.71 33.27 18.83
CA LEU A 272 2.33 34.16 17.73
C LEU A 272 3.56 34.67 16.97
N ALA A 273 4.63 35.06 17.67
CA ALA A 273 5.89 35.49 17.04
C ALA A 273 6.51 34.39 16.16
N SER A 274 6.47 33.15 16.65
CA SER A 274 7.13 32.00 16.05
C SER A 274 6.33 31.35 14.91
N MET A 275 5.00 31.37 15.02
CA MET A 275 4.07 30.66 14.12
C MET A 275 3.23 31.61 13.25
N GLY A 276 3.12 32.89 13.63
CA GLY A 276 2.22 33.88 13.03
C GLY A 276 2.74 34.59 11.78
N ARG A 277 3.98 34.33 11.32
CA ARG A 277 4.63 35.12 10.25
C ARG A 277 3.76 35.31 9.00
N LEU A 278 3.07 34.26 8.56
CA LEU A 278 2.22 34.32 7.37
C LEU A 278 1.02 35.26 7.56
N GLY A 279 0.29 35.13 8.68
CA GLY A 279 -0.86 35.99 8.97
C GLY A 279 -0.44 37.45 9.18
N ARG A 280 0.74 37.67 9.78
CA ARG A 280 1.33 39.00 9.96
C ARG A 280 1.61 39.70 8.65
N ASP A 281 2.31 39.01 7.75
CA ASP A 281 2.68 39.54 6.45
C ASP A 281 1.41 39.82 5.61
N PHE A 282 0.39 38.97 5.72
CA PHE A 282 -0.90 39.18 5.04
C PHE A 282 -1.70 40.38 5.56
N LEU A 283 -1.85 40.51 6.89
CA LEU A 283 -2.56 41.65 7.48
C LEU A 283 -1.84 42.97 7.19
N SER A 284 -0.51 42.99 7.24
CA SER A 284 0.29 44.15 6.85
C SER A 284 -0.01 44.58 5.42
N LEU A 285 -0.06 43.64 4.47
CA LEU A 285 -0.35 43.94 3.06
C LEU A 285 -1.77 44.48 2.87
N ILE A 286 -2.76 43.98 3.61
CA ILE A 286 -4.14 44.47 3.51
C ILE A 286 -4.24 45.92 4.01
N LEU A 287 -3.59 46.25 5.12
CA LEU A 287 -3.66 47.59 5.73
C LEU A 287 -2.97 48.67 4.90
N GLU A 288 -2.05 48.31 3.99
CA GLU A 288 -1.45 49.25 3.03
C GLU A 288 -2.49 49.88 2.08
N PHE A 289 -3.65 49.25 1.91
CA PHE A 289 -4.75 49.74 1.07
C PHE A 289 -5.81 50.57 1.82
N ASP A 290 -5.57 50.91 3.10
CA ASP A 290 -6.46 51.71 3.95
C ASP A 290 -7.95 51.26 3.92
N PRO A 291 -8.25 49.97 4.20
CA PRO A 291 -9.61 49.48 4.18
C PRO A 291 -10.45 50.02 5.34
N GLN A 292 -11.76 50.10 5.15
CA GLN A 292 -12.71 50.38 6.23
C GLN A 292 -12.76 49.20 7.21
N GLY A 293 -12.11 49.35 8.35
CA GLY A 293 -11.93 48.30 9.35
C GLY A 293 -13.11 48.12 10.30
N HIS A 294 -13.52 46.88 10.49
CA HIS A 294 -14.48 46.42 11.49
C HIS A 294 -13.85 45.30 12.32
N THR A 295 -13.84 45.44 13.64
CA THR A 295 -13.22 44.48 14.57
C THR A 295 -14.30 43.78 15.40
N LEU A 296 -14.22 42.45 15.46
CA LEU A 296 -15.25 41.57 16.06
C LEU A 296 -14.60 40.52 16.97
N PHE A 297 -13.74 40.96 17.88
CA PHE A 297 -12.99 40.06 18.76
C PHE A 297 -13.78 39.63 19.99
N GLU A 298 -13.63 38.35 20.35
CA GLU A 298 -14.26 37.75 21.54
C GLU A 298 -13.19 37.08 22.42
N ASP A 299 -13.03 37.55 23.66
CA ASP A 299 -12.03 36.98 24.58
C ASP A 299 -12.52 35.64 25.16
N PRO A 300 -11.82 34.52 24.93
CA PRO A 300 -12.21 33.21 25.45
C PRO A 300 -12.00 33.07 26.97
N GLY A 301 -11.34 34.02 27.64
CA GLY A 301 -11.06 33.97 29.07
C GLY A 301 -9.91 33.03 29.43
N THR A 302 -9.84 32.63 30.70
CA THR A 302 -8.72 31.84 31.27
C THR A 302 -9.18 30.63 32.09
N SER A 303 -10.38 30.12 31.79
CA SER A 303 -10.98 28.99 32.54
C SER A 303 -10.30 27.64 32.30
N SER A 304 -9.53 27.52 31.22
CA SER A 304 -8.81 26.33 30.82
C SER A 304 -7.45 26.67 30.19
N MET A 305 -6.55 25.69 30.08
CA MET A 305 -5.26 25.82 29.38
C MET A 305 -5.47 26.34 27.96
N LEU A 306 -6.43 25.77 27.22
CA LEU A 306 -6.72 26.19 25.85
C LEU A 306 -7.22 27.64 25.79
N SER A 307 -8.24 27.99 26.57
CA SER A 307 -8.78 29.36 26.58
C SER A 307 -7.73 30.38 27.01
N MET A 308 -6.89 30.04 28.00
CA MET A 308 -5.77 30.88 28.43
C MET A 308 -4.75 31.10 27.31
N VAL A 309 -4.33 30.05 26.60
CA VAL A 309 -3.43 30.19 25.44
C VAL A 309 -4.06 31.10 24.39
N GLN A 310 -5.33 30.87 24.05
CA GLN A 310 -6.06 31.67 23.06
C GLN A 310 -6.22 33.13 23.50
N SER A 311 -6.53 33.39 24.78
CA SER A 311 -6.66 34.74 25.34
C SER A 311 -5.31 35.46 25.38
N ASN A 312 -4.22 34.75 25.68
CA ASN A 312 -2.87 35.32 25.66
C ASN A 312 -2.40 35.63 24.25
N ILE A 313 -2.77 34.83 23.25
CA ILE A 313 -2.51 35.13 21.83
C ILE A 313 -3.35 36.35 21.41
N LEU A 314 -4.64 36.37 21.75
CA LEU A 314 -5.58 37.45 21.42
C LEU A 314 -5.12 38.81 21.95
N ASN A 315 -4.70 38.84 23.22
CA ASN A 315 -4.32 40.04 23.95
C ASN A 315 -2.80 40.30 23.91
N LEU A 316 -2.06 39.61 23.04
CA LEU A 316 -0.61 39.77 22.87
C LEU A 316 0.23 39.69 24.15
N ARG A 317 -0.20 38.85 25.10
CA ARG A 317 0.48 38.74 26.39
C ARG A 317 1.77 37.95 26.27
N PRO A 318 2.91 38.47 26.78
CA PRO A 318 4.15 37.71 26.86
C PRO A 318 4.01 36.55 27.85
N ARG A 319 5.03 35.70 27.89
CA ARG A 319 5.14 34.69 28.95
C ARG A 319 5.21 35.40 30.31
N PRO A 320 4.51 34.91 31.35
CA PRO A 320 4.66 35.46 32.70
C PRO A 320 6.13 35.44 33.12
N SER A 321 6.65 36.57 33.59
CA SER A 321 8.01 36.62 34.15
C SER A 321 8.08 35.78 35.42
N ALA A 322 9.29 35.34 35.82
CA ALA A 322 9.48 34.59 37.06
C ALA A 322 8.92 35.33 38.30
N GLU A 323 8.86 36.67 38.25
CA GLU A 323 8.33 37.55 39.30
C GLU A 323 6.80 37.75 39.22
N GLY A 324 6.18 37.57 38.03
CA GLY A 324 4.74 37.79 37.80
C GLY A 324 3.84 36.62 38.21
N GLY A 325 4.42 35.48 38.60
CA GLY A 325 3.70 34.27 39.01
C GLY A 325 3.04 33.53 37.84
N LYS A 326 3.23 32.21 37.78
CA LYS A 326 2.54 31.36 36.79
C LYS A 326 1.04 31.28 37.08
N ILE A 327 0.23 31.12 36.04
CA ILE A 327 -1.23 30.99 36.17
C ILE A 327 -1.56 29.60 36.72
N THR A 328 -2.40 29.55 37.77
CA THR A 328 -2.83 28.28 38.37
C THR A 328 -4.09 27.77 37.67
N ILE A 329 -4.05 26.52 37.18
CA ILE A 329 -5.17 25.85 36.51
C ILE A 329 -5.70 24.67 37.35
N SER A 330 -6.89 24.18 37.00
CA SER A 330 -7.48 22.99 37.62
C SER A 330 -6.72 21.71 37.26
N GLN A 331 -6.52 20.82 38.24
CA GLN A 331 -5.99 19.46 38.00
C GLN A 331 -6.91 18.56 37.16
N ARG A 332 -8.16 18.98 36.91
CA ARG A 332 -9.08 18.27 36.01
C ARG A 332 -9.05 18.79 34.58
N ASP A 333 -8.28 19.86 34.31
CA ASP A 333 -8.22 20.43 32.97
C ASP A 333 -7.52 19.46 32.01
N ARG A 334 -8.23 19.12 30.94
CA ARG A 334 -7.79 18.26 29.81
C ARG A 334 -8.04 18.95 28.47
N SER A 335 -8.13 20.28 28.45
CA SER A 335 -8.36 21.06 27.23
C SER A 335 -7.17 21.00 26.25
N ILE A 336 -5.96 20.68 26.74
CA ILE A 336 -4.79 20.36 25.92
C ILE A 336 -4.20 19.03 26.43
N GLN A 337 -4.00 18.07 25.52
CA GLN A 337 -3.35 16.78 25.81
C GLN A 337 -2.42 16.38 24.67
N VAL A 338 -1.34 15.66 25.01
CA VAL A 338 -0.37 15.13 24.05
C VAL A 338 -0.16 13.63 24.31
N HIS A 339 -0.38 12.78 23.32
CA HIS A 339 -0.25 11.32 23.42
C HIS A 339 1.00 10.83 22.67
N SER A 340 1.87 10.12 23.40
CA SER A 340 3.12 9.56 22.89
C SER A 340 2.95 8.05 22.67
N CYS A 341 2.93 7.63 21.41
CA CYS A 341 2.62 6.27 20.97
C CYS A 341 3.80 5.59 20.25
N HIS A 342 3.70 4.27 20.00
CA HIS A 342 4.76 3.47 19.35
C HIS A 342 4.62 3.35 17.83
N SER A 343 3.40 3.45 17.31
CA SER A 343 3.12 3.24 15.89
C SER A 343 1.82 3.95 15.47
N ARG A 344 1.61 4.13 14.16
CA ARG A 344 0.37 4.71 13.61
C ARG A 344 -0.87 3.91 14.01
N LEU A 345 -0.77 2.58 14.03
CA LEU A 345 -1.87 1.72 14.49
C LEU A 345 -2.20 2.02 15.96
N ARG A 346 -1.18 2.02 16.83
CA ARG A 346 -1.38 2.27 18.26
C ARG A 346 -1.95 3.66 18.51
N GLU A 347 -1.51 4.66 17.75
CA GLU A 347 -2.02 6.03 17.82
C GLU A 347 -3.50 6.12 17.48
N VAL A 348 -3.97 5.40 16.45
CA VAL A 348 -5.39 5.36 16.06
C VAL A 348 -6.23 4.57 17.07
N GLU A 349 -5.70 3.51 17.66
CA GLU A 349 -6.37 2.79 18.77
C GLU A 349 -6.57 3.71 19.98
N VAL A 350 -5.51 4.44 20.37
CA VAL A 350 -5.54 5.42 21.46
C VAL A 350 -6.51 6.56 21.16
N LEU A 351 -6.52 7.07 19.92
CA LEU A 351 -7.51 8.04 19.46
C LEU A 351 -8.93 7.50 19.68
N TYR A 352 -9.20 6.27 19.27
CA TYR A 352 -10.54 5.68 19.40
C TYR A 352 -11.01 5.61 20.85
N ASP A 353 -10.15 5.12 21.76
CA ASP A 353 -10.45 5.08 23.20
C ASP A 353 -10.68 6.50 23.76
N ASN A 354 -9.85 7.47 23.37
CA ASN A 354 -10.03 8.87 23.78
C ASN A 354 -11.34 9.46 23.26
N LEU A 355 -11.75 9.17 22.02
CA LEU A 355 -13.03 9.65 21.49
C LEU A 355 -14.21 9.07 22.26
N LEU A 356 -14.17 7.78 22.62
CA LEU A 356 -15.20 7.18 23.47
C LEU A 356 -15.28 7.86 24.83
N ALA A 357 -14.12 8.12 25.46
CA ALA A 357 -14.08 8.89 26.72
C ALA A 357 -14.69 10.29 26.56
N LEU A 358 -14.44 10.98 25.44
CA LEU A 358 -15.05 12.29 25.18
C LEU A 358 -16.56 12.23 25.06
N PHE A 359 -17.11 11.21 24.39
CA PHE A 359 -18.55 11.03 24.26
C PHE A 359 -19.23 10.60 25.57
N GLU A 360 -18.52 9.85 26.42
CA GLU A 360 -19.02 9.48 27.75
C GLU A 360 -19.00 10.67 28.71
N GLU A 361 -17.94 11.48 28.67
CA GLU A 361 -17.81 12.69 29.49
C GLU A 361 -18.82 13.78 29.13
N ASP A 362 -19.26 13.86 27.86
CA ASP A 362 -20.21 14.87 27.40
C ASP A 362 -21.23 14.35 26.37
N SER A 363 -22.46 14.15 26.83
CA SER A 363 -23.59 13.74 25.99
C SER A 363 -24.01 14.75 24.92
N GLY A 364 -23.58 16.01 25.03
CA GLY A 364 -23.88 17.06 24.05
C GLY A 364 -22.93 17.08 22.84
N LEU A 365 -21.81 16.36 22.90
CA LEU A 365 -20.80 16.33 21.84
C LEU A 365 -21.20 15.35 20.73
N ALA A 366 -21.44 15.84 19.52
CA ALA A 366 -21.72 14.98 18.38
C ALA A 366 -20.44 14.64 17.60
N PRO A 367 -20.36 13.47 16.94
CA PRO A 367 -19.20 13.11 16.11
C PRO A 367 -18.79 14.15 15.05
N LYS A 368 -19.77 14.87 14.48
CA LYS A 368 -19.53 15.94 13.49
C LYS A 368 -18.80 17.16 14.06
N ASP A 369 -18.77 17.31 15.39
CA ASP A 369 -18.12 18.42 16.09
C ASP A 369 -16.62 18.15 16.32
N ILE A 370 -16.13 17.01 15.83
CA ILE A 370 -14.76 16.53 15.99
C ILE A 370 -14.07 16.41 14.63
N VAL A 371 -12.88 16.99 14.53
CA VAL A 371 -11.99 16.81 13.37
C VAL A 371 -10.68 16.17 13.81
N VAL A 372 -10.22 15.20 13.03
CA VAL A 372 -8.93 14.54 13.20
C VAL A 372 -8.07 14.83 11.98
N MET A 373 -6.91 15.45 12.19
CA MET A 373 -6.03 15.89 11.11
C MET A 373 -4.66 15.24 11.23
N ALA A 374 -4.06 14.88 10.09
CA ALA A 374 -2.68 14.38 10.03
C ALA A 374 -1.87 15.16 8.97
N PRO A 375 -0.52 15.24 9.08
CA PRO A 375 0.32 15.81 8.02
C PRO A 375 0.12 15.12 6.66
N ASP A 376 -0.11 13.80 6.69
CA ASP A 376 -0.45 12.93 5.56
C ASP A 376 -1.52 11.91 6.02
N ILE A 377 -2.78 12.17 5.66
CA ILE A 377 -3.90 11.30 6.05
C ILE A 377 -3.90 9.95 5.31
N VAL A 378 -3.20 9.86 4.17
CA VAL A 378 -3.22 8.66 3.33
C VAL A 378 -2.41 7.53 3.99
N GLN A 379 -1.36 7.86 4.72
CA GLN A 379 -0.61 6.87 5.52
C GLN A 379 -1.43 6.34 6.72
N TYR A 380 -2.41 7.10 7.21
CA TYR A 380 -3.27 6.71 8.33
C TYR A 380 -4.52 5.95 7.89
N ALA A 381 -4.94 6.14 6.64
CA ALA A 381 -6.15 5.57 6.08
C ALA A 381 -6.38 4.07 6.38
N PRO A 382 -5.41 3.16 6.15
CA PRO A 382 -5.59 1.74 6.46
C PRO A 382 -5.77 1.46 7.95
N PHE A 383 -5.09 2.20 8.82
CA PHE A 383 -5.19 2.03 10.27
C PHE A 383 -6.52 2.58 10.80
N ILE A 384 -7.01 3.70 10.27
CA ILE A 384 -8.35 4.22 10.58
C ILE A 384 -9.41 3.21 10.17
N GLU A 385 -9.30 2.62 8.97
CA GLU A 385 -10.24 1.58 8.52
C GLU A 385 -10.16 0.30 9.36
N ALA A 386 -8.97 -0.13 9.76
CA ALA A 386 -8.79 -1.30 10.62
C ALA A 386 -9.44 -1.10 12.00
N VAL A 387 -9.32 0.10 12.59
CA VAL A 387 -9.79 0.39 13.96
C VAL A 387 -11.26 0.82 13.99
N PHE A 388 -11.69 1.72 13.09
CA PHE A 388 -13.07 2.21 13.05
C PHE A 388 -13.99 1.32 12.19
N GLY A 389 -13.47 0.76 11.09
CA GLY A 389 -14.26 -0.02 10.13
C GLY A 389 -14.63 -1.42 10.62
N SER A 390 -13.74 -2.07 11.38
CA SER A 390 -14.01 -3.39 12.00
C SER A 390 -15.16 -3.38 13.00
N ARG A 391 -15.60 -2.19 13.43
CA ARG A 391 -16.54 -1.98 14.54
C ARG A 391 -17.90 -1.44 14.12
N ARG A 392 -18.25 -1.47 12.83
CA ARG A 392 -19.52 -0.90 12.31
C ARG A 392 -20.80 -1.50 12.92
N ASN A 393 -20.74 -2.72 13.43
CA ASN A 393 -21.88 -3.42 14.04
C ASN A 393 -21.86 -3.39 15.58
N ASP A 394 -20.90 -2.67 16.19
CA ASP A 394 -20.79 -2.50 17.63
C ASP A 394 -21.65 -1.31 18.09
N HIS A 395 -22.25 -1.37 19.28
CA HIS A 395 -22.92 -0.24 19.93
C HIS A 395 -21.98 0.96 20.17
N ARG A 396 -20.67 0.72 20.23
CA ARG A 396 -19.61 1.74 20.35
C ARG A 396 -19.17 2.32 19.00
N ALA A 397 -19.82 1.96 17.89
CA ALA A 397 -19.44 2.42 16.56
C ALA A 397 -19.45 3.96 16.46
N ILE A 398 -18.29 4.54 16.18
CA ILE A 398 -18.16 5.97 15.90
C ILE A 398 -18.28 6.16 14.38
N PRO A 399 -19.30 6.87 13.86
CA PRO A 399 -19.38 7.18 12.45
C PRO A 399 -18.20 8.08 12.06
N TYR A 400 -17.58 7.80 10.91
CA TYR A 400 -16.41 8.52 10.44
C TYR A 400 -16.38 8.66 8.92
N SER A 401 -15.65 9.67 8.45
CA SER A 401 -15.32 9.86 7.04
C SER A 401 -13.86 10.26 6.89
N ILE A 402 -13.24 9.86 5.77
CA ILE A 402 -11.84 10.20 5.48
C ILE A 402 -11.80 11.02 4.19
N ALA A 403 -11.49 12.30 4.35
CA ALA A 403 -11.35 13.28 3.29
C ALA A 403 -9.91 13.38 2.79
N ASP A 404 -9.70 14.13 1.71
CA ASP A 404 -8.40 14.43 1.09
C ASP A 404 -7.59 13.19 0.62
N ARG A 405 -8.28 12.08 0.27
CA ARG A 405 -7.64 10.92 -0.35
C ARG A 405 -7.59 11.05 -1.86
N SER A 406 -6.47 10.73 -2.50
CA SER A 406 -6.42 10.66 -3.96
C SER A 406 -7.06 9.39 -4.51
N TYR A 407 -7.62 9.44 -5.72
CA TYR A 407 -8.09 8.23 -6.40
C TYR A 407 -6.95 7.25 -6.68
N GLY A 408 -5.74 7.77 -6.93
CA GLY A 408 -4.56 6.95 -7.17
C GLY A 408 -4.19 5.99 -6.04
N GLN A 409 -4.60 6.27 -4.79
CA GLN A 409 -4.30 5.39 -3.64
C GLN A 409 -5.55 4.83 -2.93
N GLY A 410 -6.70 5.53 -2.98
CA GLY A 410 -7.93 5.09 -2.33
C GLY A 410 -9.04 4.57 -3.27
N GLY A 411 -8.88 4.73 -4.58
CA GLY A 411 -9.86 4.30 -5.59
C GLY A 411 -9.73 2.83 -5.98
N GLN A 412 -10.72 2.28 -6.69
CA GLN A 412 -10.64 0.91 -7.22
C GLN A 412 -10.20 0.90 -8.69
N LEU A 413 -10.65 1.90 -9.45
CA LEU A 413 -10.47 1.95 -10.90
C LEU A 413 -9.16 2.63 -11.30
N ALA A 414 -8.80 3.75 -10.67
CA ALA A 414 -7.58 4.48 -10.98
C ALA A 414 -6.30 3.63 -10.77
N PRO A 415 -6.14 2.87 -9.66
CA PRO A 415 -4.98 1.99 -9.51
C PRO A 415 -4.96 0.86 -10.54
N ALA A 416 -6.11 0.33 -10.94
CA ALA A 416 -6.20 -0.68 -11.98
C ALA A 416 -5.80 -0.10 -13.36
N PHE A 417 -6.22 1.13 -13.67
CA PHE A 417 -5.83 1.82 -14.89
C PHE A 417 -4.32 2.13 -14.92
N VAL A 418 -3.72 2.55 -13.80
CA VAL A 418 -2.26 2.73 -13.71
C VAL A 418 -1.52 1.40 -13.90
N GLN A 419 -2.00 0.31 -13.30
CA GLN A 419 -1.43 -1.03 -13.49
C GLN A 419 -1.51 -1.49 -14.95
N LEU A 420 -2.55 -1.11 -15.70
CA LEU A 420 -2.62 -1.35 -17.15
C LEU A 420 -1.49 -0.65 -17.90
N LEU A 421 -1.20 0.62 -17.56
CA LEU A 421 -0.08 1.36 -18.16
C LEU A 421 1.27 0.71 -17.82
N GLU A 422 1.43 0.22 -16.58
CA GLU A 422 2.62 -0.53 -16.15
C GLU A 422 2.79 -1.85 -16.90
N LEU A 423 1.70 -2.58 -17.14
CA LEU A 423 1.71 -3.80 -17.95
C LEU A 423 2.13 -3.52 -19.39
N ALA A 424 1.67 -2.41 -19.96
CA ALA A 424 2.02 -2.01 -21.33
C ALA A 424 3.49 -1.58 -21.49
N GLU A 425 4.12 -1.05 -20.44
CA GLU A 425 5.59 -0.81 -20.41
C GLU A 425 6.40 -2.07 -20.08
N GLY A 426 5.77 -3.02 -19.40
CA GLY A 426 6.42 -4.20 -18.84
C GLY A 426 6.62 -5.34 -19.82
N ARG A 427 7.14 -6.46 -19.27
CA ARG A 427 7.41 -7.69 -20.02
C ARG A 427 6.28 -8.72 -19.97
N PHE A 428 5.06 -8.32 -19.56
CA PHE A 428 3.93 -9.24 -19.37
C PHE A 428 4.23 -10.41 -18.43
N ALA A 429 4.77 -10.11 -17.24
CA ALA A 429 5.02 -11.10 -16.20
C ALA A 429 3.73 -11.82 -15.76
N ALA A 430 3.82 -13.11 -15.46
CA ALA A 430 2.69 -13.95 -15.07
C ALA A 430 1.96 -13.39 -13.85
N SER A 431 2.72 -13.00 -12.82
CA SER A 431 2.19 -12.38 -11.61
C SER A 431 1.45 -11.07 -11.88
N ALA A 432 1.94 -10.25 -12.81
CA ALA A 432 1.40 -8.93 -13.10
C ALA A 432 0.05 -9.01 -13.83
N VAL A 433 -0.10 -9.92 -14.80
CA VAL A 433 -1.37 -10.15 -15.52
C VAL A 433 -2.42 -10.71 -14.57
N LEU A 434 -2.05 -11.64 -13.69
CA LEU A 434 -2.99 -12.21 -12.73
C LEU A 434 -3.39 -11.22 -11.65
N SER A 435 -2.45 -10.42 -11.16
CA SER A 435 -2.75 -9.30 -10.25
C SER A 435 -3.71 -8.29 -10.90
N PHE A 436 -3.59 -8.04 -12.20
CA PHE A 436 -4.53 -7.19 -12.92
C PHE A 436 -5.92 -7.85 -13.06
N ALA A 437 -5.98 -9.15 -13.37
CA ALA A 437 -7.23 -9.91 -13.41
C ALA A 437 -7.94 -9.95 -12.05
N GLU A 438 -7.20 -9.92 -10.94
CA GLU A 438 -7.71 -9.91 -9.56
C GLU A 438 -8.34 -8.56 -9.14
N ARG A 439 -8.07 -7.47 -9.86
CA ARG A 439 -8.64 -6.14 -9.55
C ARG A 439 -10.16 -6.19 -9.66
N ALA A 440 -10.85 -5.67 -8.64
CA ALA A 440 -12.32 -5.72 -8.58
C ALA A 440 -13.03 -5.17 -9.84
N PRO A 441 -12.62 -4.05 -10.46
CA PRO A 441 -13.22 -3.59 -11.72
C PRO A 441 -13.03 -4.56 -12.90
N VAL A 442 -11.89 -5.26 -12.95
CA VAL A 442 -11.56 -6.22 -14.02
C VAL A 442 -12.31 -7.53 -13.81
N LYS A 443 -12.33 -8.07 -12.58
CA LYS A 443 -13.14 -9.24 -12.21
C LYS A 443 -14.58 -9.10 -12.64
N ARG A 444 -15.16 -7.92 -12.41
CA ARG A 444 -16.55 -7.62 -12.77
C ARG A 444 -16.76 -7.54 -14.28
N LYS A 445 -15.89 -6.84 -15.02
CA LYS A 445 -15.97 -6.71 -16.49
C LYS A 445 -15.91 -8.06 -17.21
N PHE A 446 -15.06 -8.97 -16.72
CA PHE A 446 -14.81 -10.28 -17.35
C PHE A 446 -15.46 -11.45 -16.59
N HIS A 447 -16.35 -11.16 -15.64
CA HIS A 447 -17.14 -12.14 -14.90
C HIS A 447 -16.31 -13.23 -14.17
N PHE A 448 -15.19 -12.86 -13.55
CA PHE A 448 -14.37 -13.79 -12.76
C PHE A 448 -14.86 -13.92 -11.31
N SER A 449 -15.05 -15.16 -10.86
CA SER A 449 -15.16 -15.51 -9.45
C SER A 449 -13.79 -15.83 -8.83
N GLU A 450 -13.72 -15.95 -7.50
CA GLU A 450 -12.49 -16.38 -6.81
C GLU A 450 -12.06 -17.81 -7.20
N LYS A 451 -13.03 -18.68 -7.53
CA LYS A 451 -12.76 -20.03 -8.02
C LYS A 451 -12.11 -19.99 -9.41
N ASP A 452 -12.60 -19.10 -10.27
CA ASP A 452 -12.06 -18.91 -11.62
C ASP A 452 -10.61 -18.45 -11.57
N LEU A 453 -10.29 -17.47 -10.70
CA LEU A 453 -8.93 -16.97 -10.56
C LEU A 453 -7.96 -18.01 -10.00
N ALA A 454 -8.41 -18.82 -9.05
CA ALA A 454 -7.63 -19.96 -8.56
C ALA A 454 -7.34 -20.99 -9.66
N LEU A 455 -8.32 -21.24 -10.54
CA LEU A 455 -8.18 -22.13 -11.68
C LEU A 455 -7.22 -21.56 -12.75
N ILE A 456 -7.37 -20.28 -13.10
CA ILE A 456 -6.47 -19.59 -14.03
C ILE A 456 -5.02 -19.61 -13.50
N ARG A 457 -4.84 -19.36 -12.20
CA ARG A 457 -3.53 -19.46 -11.52
C ARG A 457 -2.93 -20.86 -11.67
N LYS A 458 -3.74 -21.90 -11.46
CA LYS A 458 -3.33 -23.29 -11.66
C LYS A 458 -2.91 -23.54 -13.12
N TRP A 459 -3.69 -23.09 -14.09
CA TRP A 459 -3.35 -23.23 -15.52
C TRP A 459 -2.04 -22.55 -15.88
N VAL A 460 -1.82 -21.31 -15.41
CA VAL A 460 -0.57 -20.57 -15.64
C VAL A 460 0.64 -21.34 -15.08
N MET A 461 0.51 -21.90 -13.88
CA MET A 461 1.55 -22.74 -13.27
C MET A 461 1.79 -24.04 -14.05
N ASP A 462 0.74 -24.80 -14.34
CA ASP A 462 0.84 -26.12 -14.97
C ASP A 462 1.33 -26.02 -16.44
N THR A 463 0.95 -24.95 -17.14
CA THR A 463 1.43 -24.65 -18.49
C THR A 463 2.80 -23.95 -18.50
N ARG A 464 3.31 -23.59 -17.32
CA ARG A 464 4.62 -22.94 -17.11
C ARG A 464 4.76 -21.62 -17.86
N ILE A 465 3.74 -20.79 -17.79
CA ILE A 465 3.81 -19.40 -18.29
C ILE A 465 4.52 -18.56 -17.24
N TYR A 466 5.58 -17.85 -17.65
CA TYR A 466 6.35 -16.98 -16.75
C TYR A 466 6.27 -15.52 -17.18
N TRP A 467 6.52 -15.23 -18.45
CA TRP A 467 6.45 -13.86 -18.98
C TRP A 467 6.50 -13.84 -20.52
N GLY A 468 6.21 -12.66 -21.08
CA GLY A 468 6.28 -12.41 -22.51
C GLY A 468 5.03 -12.87 -23.25
N VAL A 469 4.47 -11.98 -24.07
CA VAL A 469 3.30 -12.31 -24.90
C VAL A 469 3.65 -13.46 -25.85
N ASP A 470 4.74 -13.30 -26.59
CA ASP A 470 5.25 -14.28 -27.56
C ASP A 470 6.77 -14.13 -27.76
N ALA A 471 7.32 -14.87 -28.73
CA ALA A 471 8.74 -14.84 -29.07
C ALA A 471 9.20 -13.50 -29.67
N THR A 472 8.30 -12.78 -30.38
CA THR A 472 8.62 -11.48 -30.99
C THR A 472 8.86 -10.42 -29.93
N MET A 473 8.09 -10.46 -28.84
CA MET A 473 8.31 -9.59 -27.69
C MET A 473 9.67 -9.85 -27.03
N LYS A 474 10.06 -11.12 -26.89
CA LYS A 474 11.40 -11.47 -26.36
C LYS A 474 12.50 -10.91 -27.26
N ALA A 475 12.36 -11.05 -28.59
CA ALA A 475 13.29 -10.48 -29.55
C ALA A 475 13.37 -8.94 -29.51
N ALA A 476 12.23 -8.26 -29.34
CA ALA A 476 12.16 -6.80 -29.21
C ALA A 476 12.90 -6.26 -27.97
N LEU A 477 13.05 -7.09 -26.92
CA LEU A 477 13.83 -6.79 -25.73
C LEU A 477 15.32 -7.17 -25.86
N GLY A 478 15.77 -7.56 -27.06
CA GLY A 478 17.16 -7.98 -27.32
C GLY A 478 17.50 -9.38 -26.83
N LEU A 479 16.50 -10.23 -26.55
CA LEU A 479 16.67 -11.62 -26.11
C LEU A 479 16.45 -12.61 -27.27
N PRO A 480 16.90 -13.88 -27.15
CA PRO A 480 16.63 -14.89 -28.16
C PRO A 480 15.13 -15.11 -28.40
N GLU A 481 14.75 -15.24 -29.67
CA GLU A 481 13.37 -15.53 -30.09
C GLU A 481 12.96 -16.96 -29.68
N SER A 482 12.48 -17.10 -28.45
CA SER A 482 12.01 -18.37 -27.86
C SER A 482 10.51 -18.33 -27.66
N LYS A 483 9.81 -19.38 -28.08
CA LYS A 483 8.34 -19.51 -27.90
C LYS A 483 8.00 -20.10 -26.54
N GLU A 484 8.93 -20.87 -25.98
CA GLU A 484 8.79 -21.56 -24.71
C GLU A 484 8.48 -20.58 -23.58
N ASN A 485 7.62 -21.02 -22.66
CA ASN A 485 7.27 -20.31 -21.42
C ASN A 485 6.60 -18.93 -21.57
N THR A 486 6.15 -18.60 -22.79
CA THR A 486 5.36 -17.39 -23.10
C THR A 486 3.86 -17.61 -22.88
N TRP A 487 3.11 -16.52 -22.77
CA TRP A 487 1.64 -16.57 -22.70
C TRP A 487 1.03 -17.26 -23.91
N ARG A 488 1.47 -16.91 -25.12
CA ARG A 488 0.97 -17.51 -26.36
C ARG A 488 1.15 -19.03 -26.35
N ALA A 489 2.32 -19.52 -25.95
CA ALA A 489 2.58 -20.96 -25.88
C ALA A 489 1.69 -21.66 -24.84
N GLY A 490 1.53 -21.09 -23.65
CA GLY A 490 0.65 -21.70 -22.63
C GLY A 490 -0.83 -21.71 -23.04
N ILE A 491 -1.33 -20.60 -23.61
CA ILE A 491 -2.70 -20.48 -24.12
C ILE A 491 -2.97 -21.47 -25.26
N GLU A 492 -2.04 -21.62 -26.21
CA GLU A 492 -2.18 -22.60 -27.29
C GLU A 492 -2.28 -24.04 -26.76
N ARG A 493 -1.58 -24.36 -25.66
CA ARG A 493 -1.70 -25.66 -25.00
C ARG A 493 -3.05 -25.85 -24.32
N LEU A 494 -3.58 -24.81 -23.67
CA LEU A 494 -4.92 -24.85 -23.06
C LEU A 494 -6.01 -25.06 -24.12
N LEU A 495 -6.01 -24.23 -25.16
CA LEU A 495 -6.96 -24.31 -26.27
C LEU A 495 -6.90 -25.66 -26.98
N LEU A 496 -5.69 -26.16 -27.23
CA LEU A 496 -5.52 -27.47 -27.86
C LEU A 496 -5.98 -28.61 -26.94
N GLY A 497 -5.71 -28.53 -25.63
CA GLY A 497 -6.17 -29.50 -24.64
C GLY A 497 -7.68 -29.61 -24.54
N TYR A 498 -8.38 -28.47 -24.66
CA TYR A 498 -9.83 -28.43 -24.74
C TYR A 498 -10.38 -29.15 -25.99
N ALA A 499 -9.73 -28.99 -27.15
CA ALA A 499 -10.21 -29.55 -28.43
C ALA A 499 -9.76 -31.00 -28.69
N LEU A 500 -8.54 -31.36 -28.27
CA LEU A 500 -7.90 -32.64 -28.57
C LEU A 500 -7.13 -33.14 -27.34
N PRO A 501 -7.63 -34.19 -26.64
CA PRO A 501 -6.90 -34.82 -25.57
C PRO A 501 -5.61 -35.45 -26.11
N GLY A 502 -4.45 -34.95 -25.68
CA GLY A 502 -3.13 -35.41 -26.07
C GLY A 502 -2.68 -36.68 -25.35
N LYS A 503 -3.32 -37.01 -24.22
CA LYS A 503 -2.91 -38.04 -23.25
C LYS A 503 -1.44 -37.89 -22.84
N GLU A 504 -0.94 -36.66 -22.88
CA GLU A 504 0.47 -36.29 -22.82
C GLU A 504 1.41 -36.98 -23.83
N GLU A 505 0.92 -37.77 -24.80
CA GLU A 505 1.76 -38.65 -25.62
C GLU A 505 2.06 -38.10 -27.03
N GLY A 506 1.26 -37.14 -27.52
CA GLY A 506 1.36 -36.61 -28.88
C GLY A 506 1.49 -35.09 -28.94
N LEU A 507 2.37 -34.61 -29.83
CA LEU A 507 2.39 -33.21 -30.26
C LEU A 507 1.45 -33.01 -31.45
N PHE A 508 0.72 -31.91 -31.46
CA PHE A 508 0.02 -31.44 -32.67
C PHE A 508 0.68 -30.16 -33.16
N ARG A 509 1.26 -30.20 -34.37
CA ARG A 509 2.05 -29.07 -34.94
C ARG A 509 3.11 -28.49 -33.98
N GLY A 510 3.70 -29.33 -33.13
CA GLY A 510 4.73 -28.93 -32.16
C GLY A 510 4.19 -28.43 -30.81
N ILE A 511 2.87 -28.42 -30.60
CA ILE A 511 2.22 -28.01 -29.34
C ILE A 511 1.79 -29.26 -28.57
N LEU A 512 2.00 -29.26 -27.25
CA LEU A 512 1.56 -30.32 -26.34
C LEU A 512 0.22 -29.94 -25.68
N PRO A 513 -0.89 -30.65 -25.94
CA PRO A 513 -2.19 -30.38 -25.33
C PRO A 513 -2.13 -30.45 -23.78
N TYR A 514 -2.90 -29.60 -23.10
CA TYR A 514 -3.09 -29.66 -21.65
C TYR A 514 -4.42 -30.34 -21.32
N ASP A 515 -4.36 -31.59 -20.89
CA ASP A 515 -5.52 -32.50 -20.87
C ASP A 515 -6.48 -32.33 -19.67
N ALA A 516 -6.20 -31.40 -18.76
CA ALA A 516 -6.92 -31.27 -17.50
C ALA A 516 -8.06 -30.25 -17.53
N ILE A 517 -8.53 -29.84 -18.72
CA ILE A 517 -9.64 -28.89 -18.87
C ILE A 517 -10.96 -29.66 -18.99
N GLU A 518 -11.85 -29.47 -18.02
CA GLU A 518 -13.20 -30.04 -18.03
C GLU A 518 -14.22 -29.12 -18.72
N SER A 519 -15.38 -29.65 -19.11
CA SER A 519 -16.40 -28.89 -19.86
C SER A 519 -16.92 -27.66 -19.10
N GLU A 520 -17.06 -27.72 -17.77
CA GLU A 520 -17.50 -26.58 -16.94
C GLU A 520 -16.46 -25.45 -16.90
N GLU A 521 -15.17 -25.79 -17.03
CA GLU A 521 -14.06 -24.85 -16.97
C GLU A 521 -13.87 -24.06 -18.29
N SER A 522 -14.54 -24.47 -19.37
CA SER A 522 -14.42 -23.85 -20.69
C SER A 522 -14.89 -22.39 -20.74
N VAL A 523 -15.90 -22.03 -19.95
CA VAL A 523 -16.39 -20.64 -19.84
C VAL A 523 -15.33 -19.76 -19.21
N THR A 524 -14.70 -20.23 -18.13
CA THR A 524 -13.60 -19.55 -17.45
C THR A 524 -12.41 -19.34 -18.39
N LEU A 525 -12.07 -20.36 -19.19
CA LEU A 525 -11.04 -20.25 -20.21
C LEU A 525 -11.40 -19.18 -21.25
N GLY A 526 -12.64 -19.17 -21.75
CA GLY A 526 -13.12 -18.16 -22.70
C GLY A 526 -12.99 -16.73 -22.16
N ASN A 527 -13.52 -16.47 -20.96
CA ASN A 527 -13.43 -15.16 -20.32
C ASN A 527 -11.97 -14.72 -20.10
N PHE A 528 -11.09 -15.66 -19.74
CA PHE A 528 -9.66 -15.39 -19.59
C PHE A 528 -8.98 -15.03 -20.91
N LEU A 529 -9.33 -15.72 -22.00
CA LEU A 529 -8.82 -15.41 -23.33
C LEU A 529 -9.30 -14.05 -23.83
N ASP A 530 -10.58 -13.71 -23.62
CA ASP A 530 -11.12 -12.40 -23.95
C ASP A 530 -10.36 -11.28 -23.22
N LEU A 531 -10.12 -11.43 -21.91
CA LEU A 531 -9.28 -10.50 -21.16
C LEU A 531 -7.88 -10.40 -21.77
N PHE A 532 -7.22 -11.54 -22.00
CA PHE A 532 -5.83 -11.57 -22.44
C PHE A 532 -5.66 -10.93 -23.82
N GLU A 533 -6.54 -11.23 -24.77
CA GLU A 533 -6.48 -10.66 -26.13
C GLU A 533 -6.71 -9.15 -26.13
N ILE A 534 -7.70 -8.67 -25.37
CA ILE A 534 -7.96 -7.23 -25.22
C ILE A 534 -6.76 -6.56 -24.54
N LEU A 535 -6.17 -7.18 -23.52
CA LEU A 535 -5.01 -6.66 -22.81
C LEU A 535 -3.78 -6.54 -23.72
N VAL A 536 -3.46 -7.57 -24.50
CA VAL A 536 -2.32 -7.56 -25.44
C VAL A 536 -2.51 -6.52 -26.53
N ARG A 537 -3.73 -6.43 -27.09
CA ARG A 537 -4.07 -5.41 -28.10
C ARG A 537 -3.90 -4.00 -27.54
N THR A 538 -4.42 -3.78 -26.33
CA THR A 538 -4.37 -2.48 -25.65
C THR A 538 -2.92 -2.11 -25.31
N ALA A 539 -2.13 -3.03 -24.76
CA ALA A 539 -0.73 -2.76 -24.47
C ALA A 539 0.10 -2.46 -25.71
N SER A 540 -0.08 -3.21 -26.79
CA SER A 540 0.60 -2.96 -28.07
C SER A 540 0.25 -1.58 -28.64
N MET A 541 -1.01 -1.15 -28.48
CA MET A 541 -1.47 0.17 -28.88
C MET A 541 -0.88 1.28 -27.99
N LEU A 542 -0.79 1.05 -26.68
CA LEU A 542 -0.22 1.99 -25.72
C LEU A 542 1.31 2.04 -25.77
N SER A 543 2.02 1.01 -26.23
CA SER A 543 3.48 1.02 -26.25
C SER A 543 4.09 1.93 -27.32
N GLN A 544 3.32 2.34 -28.32
CA GLN A 544 3.80 3.16 -29.44
C GLN A 544 3.74 4.66 -29.10
N PRO A 545 4.84 5.43 -29.22
CA PRO A 545 4.79 6.88 -29.07
C PRO A 545 3.77 7.53 -30.00
N ALA A 546 3.04 8.52 -29.50
CA ALA A 546 1.95 9.16 -30.25
C ALA A 546 1.78 10.65 -29.90
N PRO A 547 1.14 11.46 -30.76
CA PRO A 547 0.72 12.82 -30.40
C PRO A 547 -0.37 12.81 -29.31
N LEU A 548 -0.50 13.90 -28.57
CA LEU A 548 -1.47 14.03 -27.46
C LEU A 548 -2.92 13.70 -27.85
N LEU A 549 -3.36 14.12 -29.04
CA LEU A 549 -4.72 13.84 -29.51
C LEU A 549 -4.96 12.35 -29.76
N GLN A 550 -3.95 11.65 -30.29
CA GLN A 550 -4.04 10.20 -30.48
C GLN A 550 -3.96 9.48 -29.12
N TRP A 551 -3.22 10.00 -28.15
CA TRP A 551 -3.23 9.48 -26.78
C TRP A 551 -4.60 9.58 -26.12
N HIS A 552 -5.32 10.69 -26.29
CA HIS A 552 -6.71 10.82 -25.86
C HIS A 552 -7.57 9.66 -26.38
N ASP A 553 -7.50 9.37 -27.69
CA ASP A 553 -8.31 8.33 -28.31
C ASP A 553 -7.93 6.93 -27.79
N ARG A 554 -6.63 6.65 -27.68
CA ARG A 554 -6.10 5.37 -27.18
C ARG A 554 -6.48 5.12 -25.72
N LEU A 555 -6.36 6.13 -24.87
CA LEU A 555 -6.70 6.03 -23.44
C LEU A 555 -8.21 5.88 -23.23
N THR A 556 -9.02 6.59 -24.04
CA THR A 556 -10.48 6.46 -24.01
C THR A 556 -10.88 5.03 -24.40
N GLN A 557 -10.32 4.51 -25.49
CA GLN A 557 -10.58 3.13 -25.92
C GLN A 557 -10.14 2.11 -24.84
N ALA A 558 -8.95 2.27 -24.26
CA ALA A 558 -8.48 1.39 -23.19
C ALA A 558 -9.41 1.39 -21.96
N LEU A 559 -9.96 2.56 -21.61
CA LEU A 559 -10.91 2.70 -20.51
C LEU A 559 -12.24 1.98 -20.79
N GLU A 560 -12.77 2.08 -22.01
CA GLU A 560 -14.04 1.46 -22.40
C GLU A 560 -13.93 -0.06 -22.60
N ASP A 561 -12.82 -0.53 -23.18
CA ASP A 561 -12.58 -1.94 -23.46
C ASP A 561 -12.39 -2.77 -22.16
N LEU A 562 -11.66 -2.25 -21.17
CA LEU A 562 -11.23 -3.02 -19.98
C LEU A 562 -12.04 -2.75 -18.71
N PHE A 563 -12.85 -1.68 -18.68
CA PHE A 563 -13.60 -1.29 -17.48
C PHE A 563 -15.08 -1.06 -17.79
N CYS A 564 -15.92 -1.10 -16.74
CA CYS A 564 -17.35 -0.81 -16.81
C CYS A 564 -17.73 0.09 -15.62
N PRO A 565 -18.44 1.22 -15.83
CA PRO A 565 -18.93 2.04 -14.74
C PRO A 565 -20.08 1.36 -13.99
N GLU A 566 -20.03 1.40 -12.66
CA GLU A 566 -21.10 0.93 -11.75
C GLU A 566 -21.34 1.96 -10.65
N GLU A 567 -22.41 1.81 -9.86
CA GLU A 567 -22.81 2.78 -8.82
C GLU A 567 -21.66 3.22 -7.87
N LEU A 568 -20.79 2.29 -7.47
CA LEU A 568 -19.65 2.58 -6.58
C LEU A 568 -18.43 3.19 -7.30
N THR A 569 -18.25 2.93 -8.59
CA THR A 569 -17.07 3.37 -9.37
C THR A 569 -17.42 4.47 -10.37
N GLU A 570 -18.68 4.85 -10.51
CA GLU A 570 -19.17 5.77 -11.54
C GLU A 570 -18.52 7.14 -11.41
N HIS A 571 -18.39 7.66 -10.19
CA HIS A 571 -17.76 8.96 -9.97
C HIS A 571 -16.25 8.93 -10.31
N GLU A 572 -15.57 7.84 -9.96
CA GLU A 572 -14.16 7.62 -10.28
C GLU A 572 -13.96 7.47 -11.80
N TYR A 573 -14.82 6.70 -12.47
CA TYR A 573 -14.83 6.52 -13.92
C TYR A 573 -15.04 7.85 -14.65
N ARG A 574 -16.04 8.64 -14.25
CA ARG A 574 -16.30 9.98 -14.82
C ARG A 574 -15.11 10.92 -14.60
N THR A 575 -14.45 10.83 -13.45
CA THR A 575 -13.27 11.64 -13.16
C THR A 575 -12.09 11.27 -14.07
N LEU A 576 -11.78 9.98 -14.20
CA LEU A 576 -10.73 9.52 -15.11
C LEU A 576 -11.03 9.90 -16.55
N ARG A 577 -12.28 9.71 -17.01
CA ARG A 577 -12.73 10.14 -18.33
C ARG A 577 -12.53 11.65 -18.53
N GLY A 578 -12.91 12.47 -17.56
CA GLY A 578 -12.70 13.92 -17.61
C GLY A 578 -11.22 14.33 -17.68
N ILE A 579 -10.32 13.60 -17.00
CA ILE A 579 -8.87 13.81 -17.12
C ILE A 579 -8.38 13.47 -18.54
N ILE A 580 -8.86 12.36 -19.10
CA ILE A 580 -8.52 11.95 -20.47
C ILE A 580 -9.05 12.99 -21.47
N GLU A 581 -10.29 13.44 -21.33
CA GLU A 581 -10.89 14.51 -22.14
C GLU A 581 -10.07 15.81 -22.06
N GLY A 582 -9.54 16.16 -20.88
CA GLY A 582 -8.65 17.31 -20.70
C GLY A 582 -7.36 17.27 -21.53
N LEU A 583 -6.83 16.08 -21.87
CA LEU A 583 -5.67 15.97 -22.78
C LEU A 583 -5.97 16.53 -24.17
N LYS A 584 -7.22 16.41 -24.64
CA LYS A 584 -7.64 16.94 -25.94
C LYS A 584 -7.59 18.47 -25.93
N ASP A 585 -8.08 19.09 -24.86
CA ASP A 585 -8.07 20.54 -24.69
C ASP A 585 -6.62 21.06 -24.57
N GLU A 586 -5.77 20.38 -23.79
CA GLU A 586 -4.35 20.72 -23.66
C GLU A 586 -3.59 20.56 -24.98
N ALA A 587 -3.91 19.54 -25.78
CA ALA A 587 -3.31 19.33 -27.11
C ALA A 587 -3.64 20.48 -28.07
N GLN A 588 -4.89 20.94 -28.08
CA GLN A 588 -5.33 22.05 -28.92
C GLN A 588 -4.70 23.37 -28.48
N ALA A 589 -4.71 23.66 -27.18
CA ALA A 589 -4.18 24.91 -26.63
C ALA A 589 -2.65 25.02 -26.72
N SER A 590 -1.92 23.90 -26.58
CA SER A 590 -0.46 23.90 -26.66
C SER A 590 0.07 23.90 -28.10
N SER A 591 -0.72 23.40 -29.05
CA SER A 591 -0.27 23.11 -30.43
C SER A 591 0.95 22.17 -30.51
N TYR A 592 1.20 21.37 -29.45
CA TYR A 592 2.30 20.42 -29.40
C TYR A 592 2.08 19.27 -30.40
N ARG A 593 3.06 19.03 -31.28
CA ARG A 593 3.00 17.99 -32.33
C ARG A 593 4.01 16.86 -32.17
N GLY A 594 4.86 16.92 -31.15
CA GLY A 594 5.83 15.87 -30.89
C GLY A 594 5.16 14.54 -30.55
N LEU A 595 5.89 13.45 -30.77
CA LEU A 595 5.49 12.13 -30.29
C LEU A 595 5.80 12.07 -28.79
N ILE A 596 4.87 11.56 -28.01
CA ILE A 596 5.00 11.37 -26.56
C ILE A 596 5.03 9.87 -26.27
N PRO A 597 5.98 9.37 -25.48
CA PRO A 597 6.05 7.97 -25.08
C PRO A 597 5.05 7.68 -23.96
N LEU A 598 4.74 6.40 -23.76
CA LEU A 598 3.84 5.95 -22.70
C LEU A 598 4.28 6.42 -21.32
N SER A 599 5.58 6.45 -21.05
CA SER A 599 6.13 6.82 -19.74
C SER A 599 5.84 8.27 -19.33
N VAL A 600 5.78 9.18 -20.29
CA VAL A 600 5.37 10.58 -20.04
C VAL A 600 3.87 10.66 -19.78
N ILE A 601 3.04 9.95 -20.55
CA ILE A 601 1.58 9.89 -20.33
C ILE A 601 1.23 9.26 -18.99
N LYS A 602 1.93 8.18 -18.61
CA LYS A 602 1.79 7.55 -17.30
C LYS A 602 2.14 8.52 -16.17
N SER A 603 3.22 9.28 -16.31
CA SER A 603 3.59 10.34 -15.35
C SER A 603 2.48 11.40 -15.26
N TYR A 604 1.99 11.90 -16.40
CA TYR A 604 0.90 12.88 -16.46
C TYR A 604 -0.38 12.38 -15.77
N LEU A 605 -0.86 11.18 -16.13
CA LEU A 605 -2.10 10.62 -15.59
C LEU A 605 -2.00 10.32 -14.10
N SER A 606 -0.87 9.77 -13.65
CA SER A 606 -0.66 9.45 -12.23
C SER A 606 -0.73 10.71 -11.36
N GLU A 607 -0.16 11.82 -11.83
CA GLU A 607 -0.22 13.11 -11.14
C GLU A 607 -1.64 13.71 -11.15
N ARG A 608 -2.31 13.70 -12.30
CA ARG A 608 -3.71 14.19 -12.39
C ARG A 608 -4.67 13.39 -11.52
N LEU A 609 -4.51 12.07 -11.45
CA LEU A 609 -5.29 11.20 -10.58
C LEU A 609 -4.98 11.43 -9.10
N ALA A 610 -3.72 11.79 -8.78
CA ALA A 610 -3.35 12.21 -7.43
C ALA A 610 -4.09 13.51 -7.02
N GLU A 611 -4.21 14.48 -7.93
CA GLU A 611 -4.90 15.76 -7.71
C GLU A 611 -6.43 15.62 -7.65
N ALA A 612 -7.03 14.73 -8.46
CA ALA A 612 -8.47 14.70 -8.67
C ALA A 612 -9.30 14.11 -7.51
N GLY A 613 -8.69 13.31 -6.61
CA GLY A 613 -9.39 12.62 -5.52
C GLY A 613 -9.75 13.48 -4.31
N LEU A 614 -9.26 14.71 -4.20
CA LEU A 614 -9.46 15.61 -3.06
C LEU A 614 -10.92 16.11 -2.86
N ARG A 615 -11.92 15.49 -3.49
CA ARG A 615 -13.27 16.06 -3.73
C ARG A 615 -14.41 15.53 -2.83
N GLY A 616 -14.16 14.60 -1.91
CA GLY A 616 -15.22 13.95 -1.12
C GLY A 616 -14.95 13.84 0.39
N GLY A 617 -16.03 13.71 1.19
CA GLY A 617 -15.99 13.25 2.59
C GLY A 617 -15.84 14.31 3.68
N PHE A 618 -15.48 15.56 3.37
CA PHE A 618 -15.28 16.60 4.40
C PHE A 618 -16.61 17.15 4.94
N LEU A 619 -16.78 17.26 6.27
CA LEU A 619 -18.03 17.69 6.95
C LEU A 619 -19.27 16.85 6.57
N SER A 620 -19.11 15.52 6.49
CA SER A 620 -20.22 14.56 6.41
C SER A 620 -20.74 14.17 7.79
N GLU A 621 -21.67 13.24 7.87
CA GLU A 621 -22.08 12.65 9.15
C GLU A 621 -20.90 11.87 9.76
N GLY A 622 -20.52 12.17 11.00
CA GLY A 622 -19.42 11.50 11.72
C GLY A 622 -18.17 12.36 11.97
N VAL A 623 -17.17 11.74 12.59
CA VAL A 623 -15.83 12.31 12.82
C VAL A 623 -15.13 12.48 11.47
N THR A 624 -14.66 13.69 11.18
CA THR A 624 -13.96 13.99 9.91
C THR A 624 -12.46 13.76 10.06
N PHE A 625 -11.90 12.83 9.30
CA PHE A 625 -10.46 12.62 9.16
C PHE A 625 -9.95 13.32 7.90
N CYS A 626 -8.92 14.14 8.00
CA CYS A 626 -8.41 14.87 6.83
C CYS A 626 -6.92 15.22 6.92
N SER A 627 -6.35 15.73 5.84
CA SER A 627 -4.97 16.24 5.87
C SER A 627 -4.95 17.65 6.46
N LEU A 628 -3.85 18.04 7.11
CA LEU A 628 -3.56 19.44 7.45
C LEU A 628 -3.37 20.22 6.14
N LEU A 629 -4.36 20.99 5.71
CA LEU A 629 -4.31 21.80 4.48
C LEU A 629 -4.45 23.28 4.80
N PRO A 630 -3.61 24.17 4.22
CA PRO A 630 -3.67 25.62 4.47
C PRO A 630 -5.07 26.19 4.28
N MET A 631 -5.41 27.26 5.02
CA MET A 631 -6.60 28.07 4.76
C MET A 631 -7.92 27.31 4.99
N ARG A 632 -7.87 26.30 5.88
CA ARG A 632 -9.00 25.47 6.31
C ARG A 632 -9.19 25.59 7.82
N SER A 633 -9.23 26.82 8.32
CA SER A 633 -9.26 27.19 9.74
C SER A 633 -10.66 27.08 10.34
N ILE A 634 -11.34 25.99 10.02
CA ILE A 634 -12.75 25.76 10.39
C ILE A 634 -12.83 25.44 11.90
N PRO A 635 -13.75 26.08 12.63
CA PRO A 635 -13.91 25.83 14.06
C PRO A 635 -14.57 24.47 14.34
N PHE A 636 -14.05 23.77 15.34
CA PHE A 636 -14.59 22.50 15.85
C PHE A 636 -14.54 22.48 17.37
N GLU A 637 -15.46 21.73 17.99
CA GLU A 637 -15.47 21.54 19.45
C GLU A 637 -14.21 20.82 19.91
N VAL A 638 -13.79 19.80 19.15
CA VAL A 638 -12.55 19.06 19.39
C VAL A 638 -11.72 19.01 18.12
N ILE A 639 -10.45 19.40 18.24
CA ILE A 639 -9.44 19.24 17.20
C ILE A 639 -8.39 18.25 17.69
N TYR A 640 -8.20 17.17 16.93
CA TYR A 640 -7.21 16.13 17.21
C TYR A 640 -6.15 16.09 16.10
N LEU A 641 -4.87 16.23 16.43
CA LEU A 641 -3.76 16.15 15.49
C LEU A 641 -2.99 14.82 15.64
N LEU A 642 -3.03 13.97 14.61
CA LEU A 642 -2.26 12.72 14.51
C LEU A 642 -0.90 12.95 13.86
N GLY A 643 0.09 12.14 14.22
CA GLY A 643 1.35 12.04 13.51
C GLY A 643 2.19 13.30 13.56
N MET A 644 2.13 14.06 14.67
CA MET A 644 2.87 15.30 14.87
C MET A 644 4.34 15.01 15.23
N ASN A 645 5.03 14.28 14.37
CA ASN A 645 6.41 13.82 14.53
C ASN A 645 7.42 14.91 14.11
N HIS A 646 8.66 14.82 14.62
CA HIS A 646 9.74 15.77 14.34
C HIS A 646 10.17 15.83 12.86
N ASP A 647 10.02 14.72 12.13
CA ASP A 647 10.38 14.56 10.73
C ASP A 647 9.18 14.80 9.78
N ALA A 648 7.96 14.53 10.25
CA ALA A 648 6.73 14.67 9.47
C ALA A 648 6.16 16.10 9.45
N TYR A 649 6.37 16.89 10.51
CA TYR A 649 5.78 18.23 10.62
C TYR A 649 6.69 19.24 11.35
N PRO A 650 6.79 20.50 10.90
CA PRO A 650 6.25 21.09 9.66
C PRO A 650 6.81 20.42 8.39
N ARG A 651 5.97 20.26 7.36
CA ARG A 651 6.38 19.64 6.09
C ARG A 651 7.43 20.50 5.40
N ARG A 652 8.47 19.84 4.87
CA ARG A 652 9.54 20.48 4.10
C ARG A 652 9.30 20.23 2.62
N GLU A 653 9.44 21.29 1.82
CA GLU A 653 9.46 21.20 0.37
C GLU A 653 10.90 21.45 -0.10
N LYS A 654 11.38 20.67 -1.07
CA LYS A 654 12.69 20.94 -1.69
C LYS A 654 12.53 22.12 -2.63
N GLU A 655 13.14 23.23 -2.28
CA GLU A 655 13.18 24.40 -3.16
C GLU A 655 13.94 24.07 -4.45
N LEU A 656 13.37 24.44 -5.60
CA LEU A 656 14.03 24.30 -6.88
C LEU A 656 15.16 25.31 -6.97
N GLY A 657 16.39 24.86 -7.25
CA GLY A 657 17.57 25.75 -7.28
C GLY A 657 17.50 26.90 -8.30
N PHE A 658 16.57 26.82 -9.26
CA PHE A 658 16.31 27.85 -10.27
C PHE A 658 15.03 28.66 -10.02
N ASP A 659 14.38 28.54 -8.86
CA ASP A 659 13.27 29.41 -8.47
C ASP A 659 13.79 30.77 -8.01
N LEU A 660 13.53 31.80 -8.82
CA LEU A 660 13.95 33.17 -8.55
C LEU A 660 13.17 33.81 -7.40
N VAL A 661 11.94 33.35 -7.11
CA VAL A 661 11.14 33.84 -5.97
C VAL A 661 11.78 33.38 -4.67
N ALA A 662 12.14 32.10 -4.56
CA ALA A 662 12.86 31.55 -3.41
C ALA A 662 14.23 32.22 -3.19
N SER A 663 14.96 32.54 -4.26
CA SER A 663 16.28 33.19 -4.16
C SER A 663 16.22 34.61 -3.58
N LYS A 664 15.11 35.33 -3.77
CA LYS A 664 14.90 36.71 -3.29
C LYS A 664 13.47 36.87 -2.74
N PRO A 665 13.23 36.38 -1.52
CA PRO A 665 11.90 36.44 -0.90
C PRO A 665 11.45 37.89 -0.69
N ARG A 666 10.17 38.17 -0.97
CA ARG A 666 9.44 39.42 -0.67
C ARG A 666 8.30 39.11 0.32
N ARG A 667 7.78 40.15 0.97
CA ARG A 667 6.56 40.02 1.79
C ARG A 667 5.40 39.49 0.93
N GLY A 668 4.63 38.55 1.49
CA GLY A 668 3.55 37.87 0.79
C GLY A 668 3.95 36.62 0.00
N ASP A 669 5.26 36.33 -0.15
CA ASP A 669 5.68 35.06 -0.75
C ASP A 669 5.34 33.87 0.16
N ARG A 670 4.82 32.80 -0.43
CA ARG A 670 4.47 31.59 0.31
C ARG A 670 5.68 30.72 0.58
N SER A 671 5.68 30.08 1.74
CA SER A 671 6.66 29.07 2.11
C SER A 671 5.94 27.96 2.84
N ARG A 672 6.06 26.71 2.36
CA ARG A 672 5.35 25.58 2.93
C ARG A 672 5.59 25.41 4.43
N ARG A 673 6.80 25.70 4.88
CA ARG A 673 7.18 25.69 6.30
C ARG A 673 6.40 26.73 7.11
N ASN A 674 6.26 27.95 6.60
CA ASN A 674 5.52 29.02 7.27
C ASN A 674 4.02 28.75 7.25
N ASP A 675 3.50 28.24 6.13
CA ASP A 675 2.11 27.80 5.99
C ASP A 675 1.76 26.75 7.06
N ASP A 676 2.60 25.73 7.23
CA ASP A 676 2.38 24.68 8.24
C ASP A 676 2.49 25.23 9.66
N ARG A 677 3.46 26.08 9.98
CA ARG A 677 3.53 26.69 11.32
C ARG A 677 2.27 27.52 11.62
N TYR A 678 1.80 28.28 10.64
CA TYR A 678 0.57 29.05 10.78
C TYR A 678 -0.67 28.16 10.92
N LEU A 679 -0.74 27.04 10.17
CA LEU A 679 -1.81 26.05 10.32
C LEU A 679 -1.93 25.50 11.73
N PHE A 680 -0.80 25.23 12.40
CA PHE A 680 -0.81 24.78 13.79
C PHE A 680 -1.39 25.85 14.72
N LEU A 681 -1.04 27.12 14.50
CA LEU A 681 -1.60 28.25 15.22
C LEU A 681 -3.10 28.41 14.96
N GLU A 682 -3.54 28.30 13.70
CA GLU A 682 -4.95 28.33 13.31
C GLU A 682 -5.72 27.19 13.99
N ALA A 683 -5.16 25.98 14.07
CA ALA A 683 -5.77 24.86 14.77
C ALA A 683 -5.96 25.15 16.28
N ILE A 684 -4.99 25.77 16.94
CA ILE A 684 -5.13 26.21 18.34
C ILE A 684 -6.27 27.22 18.48
N VAL A 685 -6.38 28.20 17.58
CA VAL A 685 -7.42 29.26 17.63
C VAL A 685 -8.80 28.72 17.23
N SER A 686 -8.86 27.70 16.37
CA SER A 686 -10.11 27.11 15.89
C SER A 686 -10.71 26.06 16.84
N ALA A 687 -9.93 25.47 17.75
CA ALA A 687 -10.44 24.55 18.77
C ALA A 687 -11.33 25.29 19.79
N ARG A 688 -12.53 24.77 20.10
CA ARG A 688 -13.45 25.42 21.07
C ARG A 688 -13.32 24.84 22.47
N ARG A 689 -13.15 23.53 22.60
CA ARG A 689 -13.14 22.85 23.91
C ARG A 689 -11.87 22.06 24.14
N ARG A 690 -11.44 21.24 23.18
CA ARG A 690 -10.22 20.43 23.32
C ARG A 690 -9.32 20.49 22.10
N PHE A 691 -8.02 20.56 22.37
CA PHE A 691 -6.94 20.49 21.40
C PHE A 691 -6.01 19.34 21.78
N ILE A 692 -6.15 18.22 21.09
CA ILE A 692 -5.46 16.97 21.41
C ILE A 692 -4.42 16.70 20.32
N ILE A 693 -3.24 16.27 20.72
CA ILE A 693 -2.14 15.95 19.81
C ILE A 693 -1.68 14.53 20.09
N SER A 694 -1.26 13.81 19.07
CA SER A 694 -0.48 12.60 19.24
C SER A 694 0.66 12.52 18.23
N TYR A 695 1.66 11.72 18.59
CA TYR A 695 2.83 11.48 17.77
C TYR A 695 3.45 10.12 18.12
N ILE A 696 4.33 9.64 17.25
CA ILE A 696 5.16 8.47 17.48
C ILE A 696 6.35 8.92 18.32
N GLY A 697 6.27 8.68 19.63
CA GLY A 697 7.25 9.13 20.60
C GLY A 697 8.14 8.03 21.17
N GLN A 698 7.93 6.78 20.77
CA GLN A 698 8.74 5.64 21.15
C GLN A 698 8.97 4.72 19.96
N SER A 699 10.18 4.20 19.82
CA SER A 699 10.50 3.15 18.85
C SER A 699 9.77 1.84 19.19
N ASP A 700 9.16 1.20 18.19
CA ASP A 700 8.51 -0.12 18.33
C ASP A 700 9.52 -1.27 18.43
N THR A 701 10.80 -1.02 18.12
CA THR A 701 11.87 -2.02 18.17
C THR A 701 12.61 -2.03 19.51
N ASP A 702 13.07 -0.87 20.01
CA ASP A 702 13.93 -0.76 21.18
C ASP A 702 13.38 0.18 22.28
N ASN A 703 12.18 0.74 22.06
CA ASN A 703 11.51 1.65 22.99
C ASN A 703 12.29 2.94 23.31
N SER A 704 13.25 3.32 22.46
CA SER A 704 13.95 4.61 22.56
C SER A 704 13.00 5.80 22.35
N PRO A 705 13.17 6.91 23.09
CA PRO A 705 12.29 8.08 22.96
C PRO A 705 12.56 8.84 21.67
N ILE A 706 11.49 9.25 21.00
CA ILE A 706 11.49 10.05 19.77
C ILE A 706 10.87 11.41 20.10
N PRO A 707 11.48 12.54 19.72
CA PRO A 707 10.91 13.85 20.01
C PRO A 707 9.67 14.15 19.14
N PRO A 708 8.71 14.93 19.64
CA PRO A 708 7.58 15.41 18.84
C PRO A 708 8.00 16.50 17.86
N SER A 709 7.07 16.94 17.03
CA SER A 709 7.24 18.09 16.14
C SER A 709 7.76 19.34 16.87
N PRO A 710 8.62 20.16 16.23
CA PRO A 710 9.10 21.41 16.83
C PRO A 710 7.99 22.34 17.31
N VAL A 711 6.85 22.42 16.62
CA VAL A 711 5.74 23.29 17.05
C VAL A 711 5.02 22.76 18.30
N VAL A 712 4.97 21.44 18.47
CA VAL A 712 4.44 20.80 19.68
C VAL A 712 5.39 21.03 20.85
N SER A 713 6.70 20.93 20.60
CA SER A 713 7.72 21.27 21.60
C SER A 713 7.63 22.74 22.03
N GLU A 714 7.47 23.68 21.08
CA GLU A 714 7.28 25.10 21.38
C GLU A 714 6.01 25.36 22.22
N LEU A 715 4.91 24.64 21.96
CA LEU A 715 3.68 24.71 22.75
C LEU A 715 3.88 24.16 24.18
N LEU A 716 4.54 23.01 24.33
CA LEU A 716 4.84 22.41 25.63
C LEU A 716 5.73 23.34 26.47
N ASP A 717 6.81 23.87 25.88
CA ASP A 717 7.71 24.84 26.52
C ASP A 717 6.93 26.10 26.96
N TYR A 718 5.98 26.57 26.13
CA TYR A 718 5.11 27.70 26.45
C TYR A 718 4.21 27.43 27.66
N LEU A 719 3.57 26.26 27.70
CA LEU A 719 2.69 25.87 28.80
C LEU A 719 3.48 25.69 30.11
N GLU A 720 4.62 25.00 30.08
CA GLU A 720 5.50 24.82 31.26
C GLU A 720 6.00 26.15 31.82
N GLY A 721 6.30 27.12 30.94
CA GLY A 721 6.70 28.47 31.35
C GLY A 721 5.56 29.30 31.93
N SER A 722 4.31 29.09 31.50
CA SER A 722 3.18 29.97 31.81
C SER A 722 2.26 29.46 32.92
N ILE A 723 2.25 28.15 33.16
CA ILE A 723 1.26 27.48 34.00
C ILE A 723 1.93 26.83 35.21
N HIS A 724 1.31 27.00 36.38
CA HIS A 724 1.61 26.23 37.57
C HIS A 724 0.48 25.24 37.86
N LEU A 725 0.82 23.98 38.00
CA LEU A 725 -0.08 22.92 38.43
C LEU A 725 0.27 22.54 39.89
N PRO A 726 -0.65 22.69 40.86
CA PRO A 726 -0.36 22.33 42.23
C PRO A 726 -0.08 20.83 42.36
N GLY A 727 1.06 20.46 42.95
CA GLY A 727 1.35 19.07 43.37
C GLY A 727 1.74 18.07 42.27
N LYS A 728 1.88 18.48 41.00
CA LYS A 728 2.37 17.63 39.89
C LYS A 728 3.19 18.45 38.89
N GLU A 729 4.11 17.80 38.19
CA GLU A 729 4.74 18.41 37.02
C GLU A 729 3.70 18.57 35.90
N LEU A 730 3.69 19.73 35.25
CA LEU A 730 2.73 20.01 34.17
C LEU A 730 2.93 19.05 33.00
N ARG A 731 4.18 18.66 32.72
CA ARG A 731 4.51 17.77 31.61
C ARG A 731 3.87 16.39 31.77
N ASP A 732 3.95 15.81 32.96
CA ASP A 732 3.32 14.51 33.28
C ASP A 732 1.79 14.56 33.23
N HIS A 733 1.21 15.75 33.34
CA HIS A 733 -0.23 15.95 33.26
C HIS A 733 -0.72 16.13 31.81
N ILE A 734 0.08 16.78 30.96
CA ILE A 734 -0.25 17.02 29.55
C ILE A 734 0.14 15.83 28.67
N VAL A 735 1.31 15.25 28.90
CA VAL A 735 1.90 14.20 28.05
C VAL A 735 1.57 12.82 28.61
N VAL A 736 0.81 12.03 27.86
CA VAL A 736 0.47 10.64 28.19
C VAL A 736 1.33 9.69 27.37
N THR A 737 2.20 8.93 28.04
CA THR A 737 3.06 7.91 27.41
C THR A 737 2.34 6.57 27.35
N HIS A 738 1.90 6.18 26.15
CA HIS A 738 1.18 4.93 25.92
C HIS A 738 2.12 3.71 25.87
N ARG A 739 1.56 2.52 26.12
CA ARG A 739 2.25 1.23 25.94
C ARG A 739 2.05 0.69 24.52
N LEU A 740 3.04 -0.09 24.06
CA LEU A 740 3.11 -0.68 22.72
C LEU A 740 1.88 -1.52 22.39
N GLN A 741 1.43 -2.35 23.32
CA GLN A 741 0.30 -3.25 23.13
C GLN A 741 -0.96 -2.72 23.83
N PRO A 742 -2.14 -2.79 23.18
CA PRO A 742 -3.42 -2.38 23.78
C PRO A 742 -3.78 -3.20 25.03
N PHE A 743 -3.38 -4.46 25.07
CA PHE A 743 -3.60 -5.38 26.20
C PHE A 743 -2.49 -5.33 27.27
N SER A 744 -1.70 -4.24 27.31
CA SER A 744 -0.77 -4.06 28.42
C SER A 744 -1.55 -3.98 29.74
N PRO A 745 -1.15 -4.70 30.81
CA PRO A 745 -1.83 -4.66 32.10
C PRO A 745 -1.99 -3.24 32.68
N ALA A 746 -1.15 -2.29 32.25
CA ALA A 746 -1.25 -0.90 32.65
C ALA A 746 -2.63 -0.28 32.32
N TYR A 747 -3.26 -0.62 31.19
CA TYR A 747 -4.56 -0.06 30.79
C TYR A 747 -5.75 -0.50 31.67
N PHE A 748 -5.52 -1.42 32.62
CA PHE A 748 -6.55 -1.98 33.49
C PHE A 748 -6.27 -1.74 34.97
N ARG A 749 -5.28 -0.90 35.29
CA ARG A 749 -4.98 -0.49 36.65
C ARG A 749 -5.39 0.96 36.86
N GLU A 750 -6.10 1.22 37.95
CA GLU A 750 -6.58 2.58 38.28
C GLU A 750 -5.44 3.58 38.52
N ASP A 751 -4.25 3.12 38.91
CA ASP A 751 -3.08 3.96 39.23
C ASP A 751 -2.29 4.43 38.00
N SER A 752 -2.50 3.82 36.83
CA SER A 752 -1.67 4.08 35.64
C SER A 752 -2.08 5.32 34.86
N GLY A 753 -3.34 5.77 35.01
CA GLY A 753 -3.94 6.81 34.17
C GLY A 753 -4.20 6.41 32.71
N LEU A 754 -3.94 5.15 32.35
CA LEU A 754 -4.19 4.57 31.03
C LEU A 754 -5.48 3.73 31.09
N PHE A 755 -6.31 3.82 30.04
CA PHE A 755 -7.56 3.08 29.95
C PHE A 755 -7.81 2.57 28.53
N THR A 756 -8.70 1.58 28.41
CA THR A 756 -9.22 1.11 27.12
C THR A 756 -10.66 0.63 27.30
N TYR A 757 -11.52 0.86 26.31
CA TYR A 757 -12.92 0.45 26.32
C TYR A 757 -13.14 -0.99 25.85
N PHE A 758 -12.06 -1.70 25.49
CA PHE A 758 -12.14 -3.02 24.86
C PHE A 758 -11.92 -4.16 25.87
N GLU A 759 -12.97 -4.93 26.10
CA GLU A 759 -12.95 -6.10 26.99
C GLU A 759 -12.05 -7.24 26.46
N GLU A 760 -11.93 -7.40 25.15
CA GLU A 760 -11.01 -8.36 24.54
C GLU A 760 -9.55 -8.13 24.97
N ASN A 761 -9.16 -6.86 25.14
CA ASN A 761 -7.84 -6.50 25.65
C ASN A 761 -7.68 -6.84 27.13
N LEU A 762 -8.76 -6.81 27.92
CA LEU A 762 -8.75 -7.23 29.33
C LEU A 762 -8.54 -8.75 29.43
N GLU A 763 -9.20 -9.53 28.58
CA GLU A 763 -8.98 -10.98 28.51
C GLU A 763 -7.55 -11.31 28.13
N ALA A 764 -7.01 -10.65 27.11
CA ALA A 764 -5.61 -10.79 26.70
C ALA A 764 -4.63 -10.38 27.81
N ALA A 765 -4.88 -9.28 28.52
CA ALA A 765 -4.06 -8.83 29.64
C ALA A 765 -4.09 -9.82 30.82
N ARG A 766 -5.28 -10.34 31.17
CA ARG A 766 -5.44 -11.40 32.19
C ARG A 766 -4.68 -12.67 31.81
N SER A 767 -4.74 -13.05 30.54
CA SER A 767 -3.99 -14.20 30.01
C SER A 767 -2.48 -13.98 30.08
N ALA A 768 -1.99 -12.79 29.72
CA ALA A 768 -0.57 -12.44 29.74
C ALA A 768 0.04 -12.39 31.15
N VAL A 769 -0.75 -12.05 32.17
CA VAL A 769 -0.32 -12.04 33.59
C VAL A 769 -0.53 -13.40 34.26
N SER A 770 -1.38 -14.25 33.70
CA SER A 770 -1.57 -15.60 34.23
C SER A 770 -0.28 -16.41 34.09
N PRO A 771 0.08 -17.24 35.09
CA PRO A 771 1.22 -18.14 34.95
C PRO A 771 1.04 -18.95 33.67
N ASN A 772 2.10 -19.03 32.86
CA ASN A 772 2.10 -19.61 31.54
C ASN A 772 1.45 -20.99 31.59
N LYS A 773 0.15 -21.09 31.27
CA LYS A 773 -0.50 -22.37 31.13
C LYS A 773 0.19 -22.99 29.93
N ALA A 774 0.89 -24.11 30.15
CA ALA A 774 1.44 -24.90 29.06
C ALA A 774 0.33 -25.03 28.02
N ARG A 775 0.60 -24.62 26.78
CA ARG A 775 -0.40 -24.74 25.71
C ARG A 775 -0.88 -26.19 25.72
N PRO A 776 -2.19 -26.45 25.84
CA PRO A 776 -2.69 -27.81 25.86
C PRO A 776 -2.21 -28.49 24.57
N ARG A 777 -1.74 -29.73 24.68
CA ARG A 777 -1.28 -30.44 23.48
C ARG A 777 -2.51 -30.68 22.63
N LEU A 778 -2.34 -30.73 21.31
CA LEU A 778 -3.45 -31.10 20.44
C LEU A 778 -4.02 -32.47 20.82
N PHE A 779 -3.15 -33.36 21.32
CA PHE A 779 -3.49 -34.66 21.88
C PHE A 779 -3.02 -34.74 23.33
N ASP A 780 -3.92 -34.39 24.26
CA ASP A 780 -3.73 -34.62 25.70
C ASP A 780 -4.29 -36.00 26.14
N GLN A 781 -5.17 -36.61 25.33
CA GLN A 781 -5.75 -37.93 25.53
C GLN A 781 -5.86 -38.67 24.20
N ASP A 782 -5.85 -40.00 24.27
CA ASP A 782 -6.08 -40.86 23.12
C ASP A 782 -7.51 -40.67 22.59
N LEU A 783 -7.67 -40.67 21.26
CA LEU A 783 -9.00 -40.72 20.67
C LEU A 783 -9.69 -42.05 21.00
N PRO A 784 -11.03 -42.08 21.03
CA PRO A 784 -11.78 -43.32 21.18
C PRO A 784 -11.35 -44.36 20.13
N GLN A 785 -11.39 -45.64 20.53
CA GLN A 785 -11.10 -46.76 19.63
C GLN A 785 -11.80 -46.61 18.28
N ALA A 786 -11.06 -46.91 17.21
CA ALA A 786 -11.59 -46.83 15.87
C ALA A 786 -12.76 -47.83 15.67
N PRO A 787 -13.86 -47.42 14.99
CA PRO A 787 -14.95 -48.32 14.64
C PRO A 787 -14.46 -49.55 13.87
N GLN A 788 -15.24 -50.64 13.90
CA GLN A 788 -14.89 -51.91 13.22
C GLN A 788 -14.60 -51.76 11.72
N GLU A 789 -15.17 -50.75 11.06
CA GLU A 789 -14.90 -50.44 9.65
C GLU A 789 -13.42 -50.14 9.40
N TRP A 790 -12.72 -49.54 10.37
CA TRP A 790 -11.28 -49.25 10.27
C TRP A 790 -10.39 -50.49 10.44
N LYS A 791 -10.98 -51.64 10.79
CA LYS A 791 -10.30 -52.95 10.74
C LYS A 791 -10.37 -53.60 9.36
N LYS A 792 -11.13 -53.02 8.41
CA LYS A 792 -11.02 -53.33 6.98
C LYS A 792 -10.03 -52.34 6.37
N ILE A 793 -8.79 -52.78 6.15
CA ILE A 793 -7.66 -51.90 5.87
C ILE A 793 -7.18 -52.16 4.43
N PRO A 794 -7.41 -51.20 3.51
CA PRO A 794 -6.70 -51.19 2.23
C PRO A 794 -5.19 -51.10 2.46
N ILE A 795 -4.39 -51.84 1.70
CA ILE A 795 -2.92 -51.82 1.83
C ILE A 795 -2.39 -50.38 1.69
N GLU A 796 -2.97 -49.58 0.80
CA GLU A 796 -2.58 -48.19 0.55
C GLU A 796 -2.75 -47.31 1.80
N ASN A 797 -3.67 -47.64 2.70
CA ASN A 797 -3.83 -46.92 3.97
C ASN A 797 -2.66 -47.19 4.92
N ILE A 798 -2.17 -48.43 4.98
CA ILE A 798 -0.99 -48.78 5.77
C ILE A 798 0.25 -48.11 5.17
N GLU A 799 0.39 -48.09 3.84
CA GLU A 799 1.48 -47.38 3.17
C GLU A 799 1.48 -45.87 3.50
N ARG A 800 0.31 -45.22 3.40
CA ARG A 800 0.16 -43.80 3.74
C ARG A 800 0.45 -43.53 5.21
N PHE A 801 -0.01 -44.42 6.09
CA PHE A 801 0.27 -44.36 7.52
C PHE A 801 1.76 -44.45 7.80
N LEU A 802 2.46 -45.48 7.30
CA LEU A 802 3.90 -45.66 7.51
C LEU A 802 4.74 -44.51 6.92
N SER A 803 4.27 -43.87 5.86
CA SER A 803 4.92 -42.70 5.25
C SER A 803 4.83 -41.44 6.12
N ASN A 804 3.72 -41.23 6.82
CA ASN A 804 3.58 -40.16 7.81
C ASN A 804 2.34 -40.44 8.71
N PRO A 805 2.53 -41.07 9.88
CA PRO A 805 1.44 -41.50 10.76
C PRO A 805 0.57 -40.35 11.25
N VAL A 806 1.21 -39.24 11.59
CA VAL A 806 0.55 -38.04 12.11
C VAL A 806 -0.34 -37.40 11.04
N LYS A 807 0.18 -37.29 9.82
CA LYS A 807 -0.60 -36.80 8.68
C LYS A 807 -1.77 -37.72 8.37
N PHE A 808 -1.59 -39.03 8.48
CA PHE A 808 -2.68 -39.99 8.30
C PHE A 808 -3.76 -39.83 9.37
N LEU A 809 -3.38 -39.73 10.64
CA LEU A 809 -4.30 -39.47 11.75
C LEU A 809 -5.10 -38.18 11.53
N LEU A 810 -4.42 -37.07 11.22
CA LEU A 810 -5.08 -35.79 10.98
C LEU A 810 -6.00 -35.83 9.75
N LYS A 811 -5.51 -36.30 8.59
CA LYS A 811 -6.26 -36.26 7.32
C LYS A 811 -7.35 -37.31 7.21
N GLU A 812 -7.06 -38.55 7.58
CA GLU A 812 -7.97 -39.66 7.32
C GLU A 812 -8.95 -39.86 8.48
N ARG A 813 -8.47 -39.83 9.73
CA ARG A 813 -9.30 -40.06 10.91
C ARG A 813 -10.01 -38.79 11.38
N LEU A 814 -9.31 -37.67 11.50
CA LEU A 814 -9.89 -36.39 11.96
C LEU A 814 -10.42 -35.49 10.84
N LYS A 815 -10.17 -35.83 9.57
CA LYS A 815 -10.55 -35.03 8.38
C LYS A 815 -10.02 -33.59 8.39
N VAL A 816 -8.86 -33.39 9.03
CA VAL A 816 -8.13 -32.12 9.10
C VAL A 816 -7.00 -32.13 8.06
N SER A 817 -7.08 -31.22 7.09
CA SER A 817 -5.96 -30.93 6.19
C SER A 817 -5.39 -29.55 6.52
N LEU A 818 -4.08 -29.51 6.80
CA LEU A 818 -3.40 -28.23 7.02
C LEU A 818 -3.31 -27.48 5.68
N ALA A 819 -3.66 -26.21 5.69
CA ALA A 819 -3.58 -25.33 4.53
C ALA A 819 -2.12 -25.20 4.10
N GLN A 820 -1.82 -25.59 2.86
CA GLN A 820 -0.54 -25.28 2.25
C GLN A 820 -0.65 -23.92 1.59
N GLU A 821 0.34 -23.06 1.81
CA GLU A 821 0.43 -21.80 1.06
C GLU A 821 0.43 -22.14 -0.43
N ALA A 822 -0.43 -21.47 -1.19
CA ALA A 822 -0.41 -21.60 -2.63
C ALA A 822 0.99 -21.18 -3.12
N PRO A 823 1.64 -21.97 -3.98
CA PRO A 823 2.94 -21.61 -4.49
C PRO A 823 2.87 -20.25 -5.17
N LEU A 824 3.86 -19.40 -4.87
CA LEU A 824 4.00 -18.11 -5.56
C LEU A 824 4.25 -18.37 -7.04
N ILE A 825 3.62 -17.54 -7.87
CA ILE A 825 3.84 -17.58 -9.31
C ILE A 825 5.21 -16.98 -9.58
N ALA A 826 6.06 -17.77 -10.21
CA ALA A 826 7.36 -17.30 -10.63
C ALA A 826 7.23 -16.50 -11.93
N ASP A 827 7.97 -15.40 -12.04
CA ASP A 827 8.05 -14.55 -13.24
C ASP A 827 9.31 -14.80 -14.08
N GLN A 828 10.09 -15.81 -13.72
CA GLN A 828 11.33 -16.17 -14.39
C GLN A 828 11.39 -17.68 -14.58
N GLU A 829 11.78 -18.08 -15.79
CA GLU A 829 12.03 -19.49 -16.08
C GLU A 829 13.20 -20.00 -15.23
N PRO A 830 13.09 -21.20 -14.64
CA PRO A 830 14.16 -21.75 -13.83
C PRO A 830 15.36 -22.14 -14.71
N ALA A 831 16.55 -21.66 -14.36
CA ALA A 831 17.79 -22.04 -15.06
C ALA A 831 18.14 -23.52 -14.90
N THR A 832 17.70 -24.12 -13.79
CA THR A 832 17.79 -25.55 -13.49
C THR A 832 16.43 -26.04 -13.02
N PRO A 833 15.93 -27.21 -13.47
CA PRO A 833 14.63 -27.71 -13.04
C PRO A 833 14.57 -27.85 -11.52
N SER A 834 13.36 -27.69 -10.96
CA SER A 834 13.17 -27.94 -9.52
C SER A 834 13.38 -29.43 -9.22
N HIS A 835 13.67 -29.77 -7.95
CA HIS A 835 13.76 -31.18 -7.54
C HIS A 835 12.49 -31.99 -7.85
N LEU A 836 11.32 -31.34 -7.87
CA LEU A 836 10.06 -31.99 -8.20
C LEU A 836 9.91 -32.20 -9.72
N ASP A 837 10.23 -31.19 -10.54
CA ASP A 837 10.26 -31.33 -12.00
C ASP A 837 11.27 -32.40 -12.42
N ASP A 838 12.46 -32.40 -11.81
CA ASP A 838 13.50 -33.42 -11.99
C ASP A 838 12.93 -34.83 -11.78
N TYR A 839 12.23 -35.02 -10.66
CA TYR A 839 11.63 -36.29 -10.33
C TYR A 839 10.55 -36.70 -11.34
N GLN A 840 9.68 -35.78 -11.75
CA GLN A 840 8.61 -36.05 -12.72
C GLN A 840 9.18 -36.42 -14.10
N VAL A 841 10.16 -35.66 -14.60
CA VAL A 841 10.84 -35.92 -15.88
C VAL A 841 11.51 -37.30 -15.84
N ASN A 842 12.30 -37.57 -14.79
CA ASN A 842 13.03 -38.82 -14.66
C ASN A 842 12.10 -40.03 -14.55
N GLN A 843 11.03 -39.94 -13.75
CA GLN A 843 10.08 -41.04 -13.58
C GLN A 843 9.31 -41.33 -14.88
N ARG A 844 8.97 -40.29 -15.64
CA ARG A 844 8.29 -40.43 -16.93
C ARG A 844 9.20 -41.04 -18.00
N MET A 845 10.47 -40.64 -18.04
CA MET A 845 11.49 -41.27 -18.89
C MET A 845 11.70 -42.74 -18.52
N LEU A 846 11.82 -43.05 -17.23
CA LEU A 846 11.97 -44.43 -16.75
C LEU A 846 10.78 -45.31 -17.16
N LYS A 847 9.55 -44.85 -16.92
CA LYS A 847 8.32 -45.57 -17.31
C LYS A 847 8.30 -45.85 -18.82
N ALA A 848 8.63 -44.86 -19.65
CA ALA A 848 8.66 -45.03 -21.10
C ALA A 848 9.73 -46.04 -21.53
N ARG A 849 10.93 -46.00 -20.93
CA ARG A 849 12.01 -46.93 -21.25
C ARG A 849 11.64 -48.38 -20.90
N LEU A 850 11.05 -48.60 -19.73
CA LEU A 850 10.58 -49.92 -19.28
C LEU A 850 9.46 -50.47 -20.16
N SER A 851 8.58 -49.60 -20.67
CA SER A 851 7.59 -49.96 -21.70
C SER A 851 8.19 -50.08 -23.12
N LYS A 852 9.52 -50.18 -23.26
CA LYS A 852 10.26 -50.32 -24.52
C LYS A 852 10.01 -49.18 -25.53
N LYS A 853 9.56 -48.00 -25.07
CA LYS A 853 9.43 -46.81 -25.92
C LYS A 853 10.81 -46.15 -26.12
N ASP A 854 10.97 -45.50 -27.27
CA ASP A 854 12.19 -44.74 -27.59
C ASP A 854 12.21 -43.40 -26.85
N LEU A 855 13.23 -43.19 -26.02
CA LEU A 855 13.42 -41.96 -25.24
C LEU A 855 13.72 -40.75 -26.13
N SER A 856 14.24 -40.93 -27.34
CA SER A 856 14.49 -39.80 -28.26
C SER A 856 13.20 -39.03 -28.59
N ARG A 857 12.05 -39.72 -28.56
CA ARG A 857 10.72 -39.14 -28.84
C ARG A 857 10.14 -38.32 -27.70
N LEU A 858 10.69 -38.42 -26.48
CA LEU A 858 10.18 -37.67 -25.33
C LEU A 858 10.78 -36.26 -25.22
N TYR A 859 11.99 -36.03 -25.77
CA TYR A 859 12.62 -34.70 -25.72
C TYR A 859 11.72 -33.59 -26.28
N PRO A 860 11.11 -33.74 -27.48
CA PRO A 860 10.17 -32.73 -27.99
C PRO A 860 8.96 -32.48 -27.07
N LEU A 861 8.47 -33.51 -26.37
CA LEU A 861 7.35 -33.38 -25.42
C LEU A 861 7.76 -32.57 -24.18
N PHE A 862 8.92 -32.86 -23.59
CA PHE A 862 9.43 -32.13 -22.42
C PHE A 862 9.81 -30.68 -22.75
N ARG A 863 10.33 -30.44 -23.96
CA ARG A 863 10.55 -29.10 -24.47
C ARG A 863 9.23 -28.34 -24.65
N ALA A 864 8.23 -28.94 -25.30
CA ALA A 864 6.94 -28.30 -25.53
C ALA A 864 6.13 -28.04 -24.24
N SER A 865 6.37 -28.83 -23.18
CA SER A 865 5.77 -28.60 -21.86
C SER A 865 6.46 -27.54 -21.01
N GLY A 866 7.63 -27.04 -21.47
CA GLY A 866 8.43 -26.04 -20.76
C GLY A 866 9.12 -26.58 -19.51
N MET A 867 9.30 -27.91 -19.36
CA MET A 867 9.97 -28.51 -18.18
C MET A 867 11.49 -28.35 -18.23
N LEU A 868 12.06 -28.21 -19.44
CA LEU A 868 13.50 -28.17 -19.65
C LEU A 868 14.01 -26.73 -19.80
N PRO A 869 15.24 -26.45 -19.36
CA PRO A 869 15.90 -25.17 -19.63
C PRO A 869 15.98 -24.87 -21.12
N HIS A 870 16.04 -23.59 -21.47
CA HIS A 870 16.08 -23.16 -22.88
C HIS A 870 17.41 -23.48 -23.56
N GLY A 871 17.35 -23.65 -24.88
CA GLY A 871 18.52 -23.79 -25.74
C GLY A 871 19.35 -25.06 -25.48
N ASN A 872 20.67 -24.97 -25.73
CA ASN A 872 21.58 -26.10 -25.65
C ASN A 872 21.73 -26.67 -24.23
N VAL A 873 21.47 -25.86 -23.19
CA VAL A 873 21.52 -26.32 -21.80
C VAL A 873 20.47 -27.40 -21.56
N GLY A 874 19.24 -27.22 -22.07
CA GLY A 874 18.17 -28.21 -21.98
C GLY A 874 18.49 -29.50 -22.74
N VAL A 875 19.16 -29.40 -23.90
CA VAL A 875 19.60 -30.58 -24.67
C VAL A 875 20.61 -31.39 -23.87
N VAL A 876 21.64 -30.74 -23.32
CA VAL A 876 22.70 -31.42 -22.54
C VAL A 876 22.15 -32.03 -21.26
N ASP A 877 21.24 -31.32 -20.57
CA ASP A 877 20.57 -31.85 -19.38
C ASP A 877 19.72 -33.09 -19.71
N TYR A 878 18.96 -33.04 -20.80
CA TYR A 878 18.17 -34.17 -21.26
C TYR A 878 19.02 -35.40 -21.60
N GLU A 879 20.08 -35.24 -22.39
CA GLU A 879 20.96 -36.35 -22.78
C GLU A 879 21.68 -36.96 -21.58
N ARG A 880 22.09 -36.12 -20.61
CA ARG A 880 22.65 -36.61 -19.35
C ARG A 880 21.67 -37.51 -18.60
N ARG A 881 20.40 -37.09 -18.47
CA ARG A 881 19.34 -37.87 -17.83
C ARG A 881 19.03 -39.15 -18.59
N ARG A 882 18.95 -39.06 -19.91
CA ARG A 882 18.70 -40.19 -20.79
C ARG A 882 19.74 -41.28 -20.59
N SER A 883 21.03 -40.94 -20.67
CA SER A 883 22.12 -41.91 -20.47
C SER A 883 22.04 -42.56 -19.08
N ALA A 884 21.77 -41.77 -18.04
CA ALA A 884 21.68 -42.30 -16.69
C ALA A 884 20.44 -43.20 -16.46
N ILE A 885 19.31 -42.89 -17.10
CA ILE A 885 18.08 -43.70 -17.05
C ILE A 885 18.23 -44.97 -17.90
N GLU A 886 18.92 -44.91 -19.04
CA GLU A 886 19.23 -46.09 -19.85
C GLU A 886 20.07 -47.09 -19.04
N SER A 887 21.16 -46.62 -18.42
CA SER A 887 22.01 -47.44 -17.54
C SER A 887 21.25 -48.03 -16.34
N PHE A 888 20.39 -47.23 -15.70
CA PHE A 888 19.55 -47.71 -14.60
C PHE A 888 18.51 -48.74 -15.06
N SER A 889 17.89 -48.52 -16.22
CA SER A 889 16.89 -49.43 -16.80
C SER A 889 17.51 -50.76 -17.23
N GLU A 890 18.75 -50.76 -17.74
CA GLU A 890 19.48 -51.99 -18.05
C GLU A 890 19.71 -52.85 -16.80
N SER A 891 20.14 -52.21 -15.71
CA SER A 891 20.32 -52.87 -14.41
C SER A 891 19.00 -53.49 -13.90
N LEU A 892 17.88 -52.78 -14.06
CA LEU A 892 16.54 -53.29 -13.74
C LEU A 892 16.13 -54.46 -14.65
N HIS A 893 16.37 -54.37 -15.96
CA HIS A 893 16.04 -55.44 -16.90
C HIS A 893 16.76 -56.74 -16.58
N THR A 894 18.02 -56.67 -16.15
CA THR A 894 18.78 -57.84 -15.68
C THR A 894 18.14 -58.46 -14.44
N LEU A 895 17.76 -57.65 -13.45
CA LEU A 895 17.12 -58.13 -12.21
C LEU A 895 15.71 -58.70 -12.43
N MET A 896 14.95 -58.10 -13.34
CA MET A 896 13.55 -58.46 -13.64
C MET A 896 13.41 -59.56 -14.69
N GLN A 897 14.52 -60.13 -15.19
CA GLN A 897 14.55 -61.12 -16.28
C GLN A 897 13.72 -60.71 -17.50
N ALA A 898 13.69 -59.40 -17.81
CA ALA A 898 12.93 -58.80 -18.92
C ALA A 898 11.42 -59.18 -18.99
N SER A 899 10.81 -59.56 -17.85
CA SER A 899 9.39 -59.92 -17.78
C SER A 899 8.49 -58.71 -17.50
N GLU A 900 7.23 -58.78 -17.91
CA GLU A 900 6.22 -57.77 -17.52
C GLU A 900 5.76 -58.00 -16.07
N PRO A 901 5.50 -56.93 -15.31
CA PRO A 901 5.04 -57.07 -13.93
C PRO A 901 3.62 -57.64 -13.87
N SER A 902 3.39 -58.57 -12.96
CA SER A 902 2.07 -59.05 -12.56
C SER A 902 1.58 -58.35 -11.28
N PHE A 903 0.34 -58.64 -10.91
CA PHE A 903 -0.27 -58.18 -9.67
C PHE A 903 -0.51 -59.37 -8.75
N LEU A 904 -0.33 -59.16 -7.46
CA LEU A 904 -0.75 -60.06 -6.40
C LEU A 904 -2.02 -59.50 -5.75
N ASP A 905 -3.13 -60.23 -5.88
CA ASP A 905 -4.38 -59.94 -5.17
C ASP A 905 -4.24 -60.42 -3.72
N VAL A 906 -4.37 -59.50 -2.77
CA VAL A 906 -4.20 -59.76 -1.35
C VAL A 906 -5.55 -59.76 -0.66
N ASP A 907 -5.83 -60.83 0.08
CA ASP A 907 -6.96 -60.95 1.00
C ASP A 907 -6.49 -61.74 2.24
N ILE A 908 -6.12 -61.03 3.30
CA ILE A 908 -5.52 -61.60 4.51
C ILE A 908 -6.34 -61.19 5.73
N HIS A 909 -6.61 -62.16 6.61
CA HIS A 909 -7.22 -61.94 7.91
C HIS A 909 -6.17 -62.13 9.00
N LEU A 910 -5.80 -61.06 9.70
CA LEU A 910 -4.70 -61.06 10.65
C LEU A 910 -4.99 -60.14 11.83
N GLY A 911 -4.78 -60.60 13.07
CA GLY A 911 -5.00 -59.79 14.28
C GLY A 911 -6.44 -59.25 14.45
N GLY A 912 -7.44 -59.92 13.87
CA GLY A 912 -8.83 -59.43 13.85
C GLY A 912 -9.09 -58.29 12.86
N CYS A 913 -8.14 -58.00 11.97
CA CYS A 913 -8.25 -57.07 10.85
C CYS A 913 -8.32 -57.83 9.51
N HIS A 914 -8.99 -57.22 8.53
CA HIS A 914 -9.07 -57.68 7.15
C HIS A 914 -8.24 -56.74 6.28
N ILE A 915 -7.13 -57.24 5.74
CA ILE A 915 -6.26 -56.49 4.84
C ILE A 915 -6.52 -56.94 3.42
N PHE A 916 -6.79 -55.99 2.54
CA PHE A 916 -7.07 -56.27 1.14
C PHE A 916 -6.46 -55.22 0.21
N GLY A 917 -6.20 -55.61 -1.03
CA GLY A 917 -5.65 -54.70 -2.05
C GLY A 917 -4.89 -55.45 -3.13
N ARG A 918 -4.15 -54.70 -3.95
CA ARG A 918 -3.30 -55.25 -5.00
C ARG A 918 -1.88 -54.76 -4.85
N ILE A 919 -0.93 -55.68 -4.81
CA ILE A 919 0.49 -55.35 -4.88
C ILE A 919 0.94 -55.54 -6.33
N GLY A 920 1.41 -54.47 -6.96
CA GLY A 920 1.99 -54.53 -8.31
C GLY A 920 3.50 -54.81 -8.30
N GLU A 921 4.08 -54.86 -9.49
CA GLU A 921 5.54 -55.02 -9.69
C GLU A 921 6.10 -56.38 -9.23
N PHE A 922 5.27 -57.43 -9.37
CA PHE A 922 5.71 -58.82 -9.21
C PHE A 922 6.35 -59.36 -10.49
N PHE A 923 7.56 -59.91 -10.38
CA PHE A 923 8.32 -60.53 -11.46
C PHE A 923 8.63 -61.99 -11.14
N PRO A 924 9.06 -62.81 -12.12
CA PRO A 924 9.51 -64.18 -11.85
C PRO A 924 10.67 -64.27 -10.86
N SER A 925 11.50 -63.22 -10.77
CA SER A 925 12.60 -63.12 -9.80
C SER A 925 12.16 -62.69 -8.39
N GLY A 926 10.89 -62.29 -8.21
CA GLY A 926 10.32 -61.78 -6.96
C GLY A 926 9.65 -60.40 -7.12
N LEU A 927 9.40 -59.72 -6.00
CA LEU A 927 8.81 -58.37 -5.99
C LEU A 927 9.91 -57.31 -6.17
N ALA A 928 9.77 -56.35 -7.08
CA ALA A 928 10.78 -55.31 -7.27
C ALA A 928 10.18 -53.91 -7.33
N HIS A 929 10.48 -53.08 -6.32
CA HIS A 929 10.17 -51.65 -6.35
C HIS A 929 11.33 -50.84 -6.88
N TYR A 930 11.05 -49.94 -7.82
CA TYR A 930 12.08 -49.13 -8.45
C TYR A 930 11.65 -47.68 -8.65
N ARG A 931 12.61 -46.76 -8.48
CA ARG A 931 12.44 -45.34 -8.85
C ARG A 931 13.80 -44.71 -9.13
N TYR A 932 13.86 -43.79 -10.08
CA TYR A 932 15.09 -43.04 -10.35
C TYR A 932 15.24 -41.85 -9.39
N ALA A 933 15.39 -42.14 -8.09
CA ALA A 933 15.65 -41.17 -7.04
C ALA A 933 16.43 -41.84 -5.89
N ARG A 934 17.04 -41.03 -5.02
CA ARG A 934 17.64 -41.53 -3.78
C ARG A 934 16.58 -42.29 -2.96
N VAL A 935 16.89 -43.46 -2.42
CA VAL A 935 15.94 -44.20 -1.58
C VAL A 935 15.76 -43.46 -0.26
N ARG A 936 14.51 -43.41 0.21
CA ARG A 936 14.16 -42.82 1.52
C ARG A 936 13.55 -43.90 2.40
N ALA A 937 13.41 -43.62 3.68
CA ALA A 937 12.88 -44.59 4.63
C ALA A 937 11.47 -45.09 4.26
N LYS A 938 10.60 -44.21 3.75
CA LYS A 938 9.27 -44.59 3.27
C LYS A 938 9.27 -45.66 2.16
N ASP A 939 10.32 -45.71 1.34
CA ASP A 939 10.41 -46.71 0.26
C ASP A 939 10.83 -48.07 0.80
N HIS A 940 11.73 -48.07 1.79
CA HIS A 940 12.05 -49.27 2.57
C HIS A 940 10.82 -49.80 3.30
N LEU A 941 10.05 -48.93 3.95
CA LEU A 941 8.82 -49.31 4.66
C LEU A 941 7.76 -49.88 3.70
N ARG A 942 7.58 -49.25 2.54
CA ARG A 942 6.65 -49.71 1.52
C ARG A 942 7.03 -51.10 0.99
N LEU A 943 8.30 -51.29 0.61
CA LEU A 943 8.76 -52.59 0.16
C LEU A 943 8.67 -53.64 1.27
N TRP A 944 9.03 -53.28 2.50
CA TRP A 944 8.97 -54.18 3.65
C TRP A 944 7.54 -54.66 3.90
N LEU A 945 6.55 -53.76 3.89
CA LEU A 945 5.14 -54.12 4.01
C LEU A 945 4.72 -55.12 2.92
N HIS A 946 5.04 -54.84 1.65
CA HIS A 946 4.70 -55.72 0.55
C HIS A 946 5.45 -57.05 0.57
N HIS A 947 6.70 -57.04 1.04
CA HIS A 947 7.53 -58.23 1.20
C HIS A 947 6.96 -59.17 2.28
N LEU A 948 6.51 -58.63 3.41
CA LEU A 948 5.84 -59.40 4.47
C LEU A 948 4.51 -60.01 3.97
N ILE A 949 3.66 -59.20 3.33
CA ILE A 949 2.40 -59.65 2.76
C ILE A 949 2.63 -60.72 1.68
N GLY A 950 3.63 -60.53 0.83
CA GLY A 950 3.97 -61.45 -0.24
C GLY A 950 4.50 -62.79 0.27
N ASN A 951 5.37 -62.80 1.29
CA ASN A 951 5.86 -64.03 1.93
C ASN A 951 4.74 -64.78 2.66
N LEU A 952 3.75 -64.08 3.23
CA LEU A 952 2.56 -64.70 3.83
C LEU A 952 1.61 -65.34 2.81
N HIS A 953 1.52 -64.74 1.63
CA HIS A 953 0.63 -65.22 0.56
C HIS A 953 1.22 -66.41 -0.20
N MET A 954 2.55 -66.48 -0.35
CA MET A 954 3.24 -67.61 -0.97
C MET A 954 3.20 -68.82 -0.03
N SER A 955 2.51 -69.89 -0.42
CA SER A 955 2.38 -71.12 0.38
C SER A 955 3.27 -72.25 -0.17
N GLY A 956 3.91 -73.04 0.71
CA GLY A 956 4.79 -74.17 0.36
C GLY A 956 6.28 -73.81 0.28
N ASP A 957 7.06 -74.47 -0.59
CA ASP A 957 8.51 -74.24 -0.81
C ASP A 957 8.83 -72.93 -1.57
N ASN A 958 7.81 -72.17 -1.99
CA ASN A 958 8.00 -70.92 -2.71
C ASN A 958 8.28 -69.78 -1.74
N THR A 959 9.50 -69.25 -1.78
CA THR A 959 9.96 -68.15 -0.94
C THR A 959 10.10 -66.87 -1.75
N LEU A 960 9.64 -65.73 -1.22
CA LEU A 960 9.66 -64.46 -1.94
C LEU A 960 10.91 -63.67 -1.59
N THR A 961 11.74 -63.41 -2.60
CA THR A 961 12.79 -62.39 -2.53
C THR A 961 12.26 -61.07 -3.06
N SER A 962 12.70 -59.94 -2.51
CA SER A 962 12.29 -58.63 -3.01
C SER A 962 13.45 -57.66 -3.21
N TYR A 963 13.30 -56.72 -4.15
CA TYR A 963 14.35 -55.80 -4.57
C TYR A 963 13.89 -54.35 -4.44
N LEU A 964 14.74 -53.50 -3.87
CA LEU A 964 14.56 -52.04 -3.85
C LEU A 964 15.65 -51.38 -4.68
N CYS A 965 15.28 -50.77 -5.79
CA CYS A 965 16.22 -50.15 -6.71
C CYS A 965 16.02 -48.64 -6.74
N GLY A 966 16.96 -47.90 -6.15
CA GLY A 966 17.06 -46.46 -6.26
C GLY A 966 18.21 -46.02 -7.15
N ARG A 967 18.35 -44.71 -7.36
CA ARG A 967 19.40 -44.14 -8.22
C ARG A 967 20.82 -44.53 -7.78
N ASP A 968 21.09 -44.47 -6.47
CA ASP A 968 22.44 -44.57 -5.90
C ASP A 968 22.65 -45.87 -5.10
N GLU A 969 21.61 -46.68 -4.91
CA GLU A 969 21.63 -47.86 -4.05
C GLU A 969 20.59 -48.90 -4.47
N GLN A 970 20.95 -50.17 -4.32
CA GLN A 970 20.11 -51.32 -4.58
C GLN A 970 20.15 -52.25 -3.36
N TRP A 971 18.99 -52.77 -2.97
CA TRP A 971 18.84 -53.62 -1.78
C TRP A 971 18.05 -54.89 -2.12
N ILE A 972 18.44 -56.01 -1.52
CA ILE A 972 17.76 -57.30 -1.56
C ILE A 972 17.13 -57.57 -0.20
N TYR A 973 15.90 -58.04 -0.20
CA TYR A 973 15.18 -58.57 0.94
C TYR A 973 14.97 -60.08 0.72
N PRO A 974 15.80 -60.93 1.34
CA PRO A 974 15.62 -62.38 1.30
C PRO A 974 14.33 -62.79 2.02
N PRO A 975 13.85 -64.02 1.81
CA PRO A 975 12.64 -64.53 2.47
C PRO A 975 12.68 -64.43 4.00
N VAL A 976 11.53 -64.15 4.60
CA VAL A 976 11.38 -63.92 6.06
C VAL A 976 10.50 -65.02 6.65
N GLU A 977 11.01 -65.76 7.64
CA GLU A 977 10.26 -66.82 8.34
C GLU A 977 9.17 -66.25 9.26
N ASP A 978 9.46 -65.16 9.99
CA ASP A 978 8.53 -64.52 10.94
C ASP A 978 7.63 -63.46 10.29
N ALA A 979 7.21 -63.66 9.04
CA ALA A 979 6.47 -62.64 8.28
C ALA A 979 5.11 -62.28 8.90
N GLN A 980 4.44 -63.25 9.53
CA GLN A 980 3.16 -63.05 10.21
C GLN A 980 3.30 -62.12 11.41
N GLU A 981 4.27 -62.38 12.28
CA GLU A 981 4.50 -61.63 13.50
C GLU A 981 4.83 -60.17 13.16
N ASN A 982 5.80 -59.94 12.26
CA ASN A 982 6.18 -58.60 11.81
C ASN A 982 5.00 -57.81 11.21
N LEU A 983 4.09 -58.47 10.47
CA LEU A 983 2.91 -57.80 9.92
C LEU A 983 1.86 -57.48 11.00
N GLU A 984 1.60 -58.39 11.94
CA GLU A 984 0.74 -58.14 13.11
C GLU A 984 1.23 -56.91 13.90
N GLN A 985 2.55 -56.79 14.07
CA GLN A 985 3.20 -55.67 14.73
C GLN A 985 2.92 -54.32 14.04
N ILE A 986 3.03 -54.26 12.70
CA ILE A 986 2.69 -53.05 11.93
C ILE A 986 1.21 -52.70 12.06
N ILE A 987 0.31 -53.68 12.04
CA ILE A 987 -1.14 -53.47 12.21
C ILE A 987 -1.46 -52.93 13.60
N MET A 988 -0.83 -53.47 14.65
CA MET A 988 -1.00 -52.95 16.01
C MET A 988 -0.56 -51.48 16.11
N LEU A 989 0.56 -51.13 15.47
CA LEU A 989 1.00 -49.74 15.42
C LEU A 989 0.03 -48.85 14.64
N TYR A 990 -0.50 -49.32 13.52
CA TYR A 990 -1.55 -48.63 12.75
C TYR A 990 -2.78 -48.35 13.62
N LEU A 991 -3.30 -49.35 14.34
CA LEU A 991 -4.46 -49.20 15.22
C LEU A 991 -4.20 -48.25 16.40
N ARG A 992 -2.99 -48.25 16.96
CA ARG A 992 -2.56 -47.25 17.96
C ARG A 992 -2.45 -45.86 17.35
N GLY A 993 -1.97 -45.77 16.12
CA GLY A 993 -1.79 -44.51 15.39
C GLY A 993 -3.09 -43.85 14.93
N LEU A 994 -4.21 -44.58 14.96
CA LEU A 994 -5.56 -44.03 14.81
C LEU A 994 -6.07 -43.34 16.08
N GLN A 995 -5.42 -43.55 17.22
CA GLN A 995 -5.83 -43.02 18.53
C GLN A 995 -4.94 -41.87 18.98
N SER A 996 -3.64 -41.97 18.76
CA SER A 996 -2.65 -40.98 19.22
C SER A 996 -1.57 -40.73 18.16
N PRO A 997 -0.96 -39.53 18.10
CA PRO A 997 0.17 -39.27 17.21
C PRO A 997 1.38 -40.12 17.61
N ILE A 998 1.80 -41.00 16.71
CA ILE A 998 2.96 -41.88 16.95
C ILE A 998 4.24 -41.19 16.49
N PRO A 999 5.30 -41.16 17.32
CA PRO A 999 6.59 -40.57 16.96
C PRO A 999 7.39 -41.52 16.04
N LEU A 1000 6.83 -41.83 14.87
CA LEU A 1000 7.50 -42.54 13.79
C LEU A 1000 7.77 -41.54 12.66
N PHE A 1001 9.03 -41.13 12.56
CA PHE A 1001 9.53 -40.14 11.62
C PHE A 1001 10.43 -40.87 10.63
N PRO A 1002 9.97 -41.20 9.41
CA PRO A 1002 10.61 -42.26 8.63
C PRO A 1002 12.12 -42.11 8.46
N ASP A 1003 12.62 -40.96 7.98
CA ASP A 1003 14.04 -40.79 7.71
C ASP A 1003 14.85 -40.69 9.03
N THR A 1004 14.29 -40.07 10.07
CA THR A 1004 14.91 -39.94 11.40
C THR A 1004 14.96 -41.26 12.17
N SER A 1005 13.86 -42.02 12.16
CA SER A 1005 13.71 -43.35 12.78
C SER A 1005 14.58 -44.40 12.08
N LEU A 1006 14.67 -44.37 10.74
CA LEU A 1006 15.58 -45.26 10.01
C LEU A 1006 17.04 -45.00 10.37
N GLU A 1007 17.46 -43.73 10.45
CA GLU A 1007 18.83 -43.38 10.83
C GLU A 1007 19.15 -43.84 12.25
N TYR A 1008 18.24 -43.62 13.19
CA TYR A 1008 18.37 -44.10 14.57
C TYR A 1008 18.64 -45.61 14.61
N ALA A 1009 17.73 -46.40 14.01
CA ALA A 1009 17.85 -47.86 13.99
C ALA A 1009 19.10 -48.34 13.22
N ARG A 1010 19.47 -47.66 12.13
CA ARG A 1010 20.67 -48.00 11.34
C ARG A 1010 21.95 -47.83 12.15
N ILE A 1011 22.11 -46.69 12.84
CA ILE A 1011 23.32 -46.42 13.63
C ILE A 1011 23.44 -47.41 14.79
N LEU A 1012 22.32 -47.83 15.37
CA LEU A 1012 22.27 -48.85 16.42
C LEU A 1012 22.65 -50.25 15.90
N ALA A 1013 22.29 -50.58 14.66
CA ALA A 1013 22.60 -51.87 14.03
C ALA A 1013 24.04 -51.95 13.46
N GLU A 1014 24.56 -50.88 12.84
CA GLU A 1014 25.86 -50.88 12.13
C GLU A 1014 27.07 -50.67 13.05
N ARG A 1015 26.88 -50.15 14.26
CA ARG A 1015 27.93 -49.99 15.27
C ARG A 1015 27.50 -50.69 16.55
N LYS A 1016 28.44 -51.28 17.30
CA LYS A 1016 28.29 -51.48 18.76
C LYS A 1016 28.26 -50.11 19.49
N GLY A 1017 27.49 -49.17 18.98
CA GLY A 1017 27.43 -47.78 19.40
C GLY A 1017 26.49 -47.63 20.58
N SER A 1018 26.82 -46.70 21.47
CA SER A 1018 25.91 -46.28 22.54
C SER A 1018 24.64 -45.69 21.94
N GLU A 1019 23.50 -45.94 22.57
CA GLU A 1019 22.19 -45.35 22.27
C GLU A 1019 22.25 -43.83 22.04
N GLU A 1020 23.08 -43.13 22.81
CA GLU A 1020 23.33 -41.70 22.65
C GLU A 1020 23.83 -41.29 21.26
N ALA A 1021 24.66 -42.11 20.62
CA ALA A 1021 25.23 -41.80 19.31
C ALA A 1021 24.15 -41.92 18.22
N ALA A 1022 23.24 -42.89 18.35
CA ALA A 1022 22.09 -43.04 17.48
C ALA A 1022 21.11 -41.88 17.66
N LEU A 1023 20.80 -41.48 18.90
CA LEU A 1023 19.95 -40.31 19.19
C LEU A 1023 20.53 -39.01 18.62
N ARG A 1024 21.85 -38.78 18.73
CA ARG A 1024 22.51 -37.61 18.13
C ARG A 1024 22.39 -37.58 16.60
N ALA A 1025 22.53 -38.73 15.94
CA ALA A 1025 22.39 -38.83 14.49
C ALA A 1025 20.94 -38.58 14.04
N ALA A 1026 19.97 -39.16 14.75
CA ALA A 1026 18.55 -38.93 14.54
C ALA A 1026 18.19 -37.45 14.72
N ARG A 1027 18.63 -36.83 15.81
CA ARG A 1027 18.38 -35.40 16.09
C ARG A 1027 18.88 -34.48 14.97
N LYS A 1028 20.05 -34.78 14.40
CA LYS A 1028 20.59 -34.02 13.26
C LYS A 1028 19.69 -34.09 12.00
N LEU A 1029 19.00 -35.21 11.77
CA LEU A 1029 18.02 -35.33 10.67
C LEU A 1029 16.69 -34.68 11.01
N TRP A 1030 16.27 -34.80 12.27
CA TRP A 1030 15.05 -34.19 12.78
C TRP A 1030 15.10 -32.66 12.64
N GLU A 1031 16.14 -32.04 13.19
CA GLU A 1031 16.34 -30.58 13.19
C GLU A 1031 16.82 -30.07 11.81
N GLY A 1032 17.54 -30.91 11.05
CA GLY A 1032 18.11 -30.54 9.76
C GLY A 1032 19.40 -29.72 9.89
N SER A 1033 19.72 -28.97 8.83
CA SER A 1033 20.85 -28.04 8.76
C SER A 1033 20.52 -26.88 7.83
N PRO A 1034 21.33 -25.80 7.81
CA PRO A 1034 21.13 -24.68 6.86
C PRO A 1034 21.07 -25.10 5.38
N TYR A 1035 21.58 -26.29 5.04
CA TYR A 1035 21.61 -26.84 3.68
C TYR A 1035 20.62 -27.98 3.46
N ARG A 1036 19.98 -28.50 4.52
CA ARG A 1036 19.07 -29.64 4.44
C ARG A 1036 17.90 -29.45 5.40
N ARG A 1037 16.71 -29.39 4.83
CA ARG A 1037 15.45 -29.36 5.57
C ARG A 1037 15.33 -30.57 6.52
N GLY A 1038 15.05 -30.31 7.80
CA GLY A 1038 14.78 -31.36 8.79
C GLY A 1038 13.37 -31.93 8.68
N GLU A 1039 13.13 -33.16 9.15
CA GLU A 1039 11.77 -33.71 9.20
C GLU A 1039 10.86 -32.92 10.15
N SER A 1040 11.41 -32.29 11.19
CA SER A 1040 10.68 -31.40 12.11
C SER A 1040 9.98 -30.22 11.45
N GLU A 1041 10.36 -29.86 10.22
CA GLU A 1041 9.74 -28.78 9.47
C GLU A 1041 8.41 -29.16 8.78
N ASP A 1042 8.02 -30.44 8.80
CA ASP A 1042 6.70 -30.86 8.34
C ASP A 1042 5.63 -30.27 9.29
N GLN A 1043 4.67 -29.55 8.70
CA GLN A 1043 3.61 -28.87 9.46
C GLN A 1043 2.77 -29.84 10.29
N TYR A 1044 2.56 -31.08 9.82
CA TYR A 1044 1.79 -32.08 10.56
C TYR A 1044 2.50 -32.48 11.85
N PHE A 1045 3.83 -32.62 11.82
CA PHE A 1045 4.61 -32.91 13.02
C PHE A 1045 4.65 -31.72 13.98
N LYS A 1046 4.85 -30.49 13.47
CA LYS A 1046 4.83 -29.28 14.29
C LYS A 1046 3.52 -29.10 15.06
N VAL A 1047 2.40 -29.35 14.40
CA VAL A 1047 1.06 -29.19 15.02
C VAL A 1047 0.83 -30.21 16.13
N CYS A 1048 1.31 -31.45 15.98
CA CYS A 1048 1.05 -32.51 16.96
C CYS A 1048 2.06 -32.56 18.11
N PHE A 1049 3.34 -32.32 17.85
CA PHE A 1049 4.40 -32.39 18.86
C PHE A 1049 4.81 -31.02 19.41
N GLY A 1050 4.53 -29.92 18.72
CA GLY A 1050 4.77 -28.55 19.21
C GLY A 1050 6.20 -28.31 19.68
N ASP A 1051 6.34 -27.80 20.90
CA ASP A 1051 7.64 -27.52 21.57
C ASP A 1051 8.17 -28.72 22.38
N THR A 1052 7.48 -29.87 22.35
CA THR A 1052 7.94 -31.07 23.06
C THR A 1052 8.97 -31.80 22.21
N ASP A 1053 10.00 -32.36 22.86
CA ASP A 1053 10.98 -33.19 22.18
C ASP A 1053 10.34 -34.53 21.82
N PRO A 1054 10.12 -34.82 20.52
CA PRO A 1054 9.43 -36.04 20.13
C PRO A 1054 10.39 -37.23 19.99
N LEU A 1055 11.69 -37.04 20.24
CA LEU A 1055 12.70 -38.10 20.24
C LEU A 1055 12.85 -38.71 21.65
N ASP A 1056 11.73 -39.12 22.22
CA ASP A 1056 11.61 -39.71 23.55
C ASP A 1056 11.77 -41.25 23.53
N GLU A 1057 11.55 -41.91 24.67
CA GLU A 1057 11.60 -43.38 24.77
C GLU A 1057 10.63 -44.04 23.78
N THR A 1058 9.43 -43.47 23.58
CA THR A 1058 8.45 -44.00 22.62
C THR A 1058 8.98 -43.93 21.18
N PHE A 1059 9.66 -42.84 20.80
CA PHE A 1059 10.36 -42.76 19.52
C PHE A 1059 11.40 -43.86 19.37
N THR A 1060 12.22 -44.10 20.40
CA THR A 1060 13.27 -45.12 20.33
C THR A 1060 12.70 -46.53 20.17
N GLU A 1061 11.67 -46.86 20.93
CA GLU A 1061 10.95 -48.14 20.86
C GLU A 1061 10.34 -48.34 19.48
N VAL A 1062 9.52 -47.38 19.01
CA VAL A 1062 8.82 -47.49 17.72
C VAL A 1062 9.81 -47.56 16.56
N SER A 1063 10.91 -46.80 16.62
CA SER A 1063 11.94 -46.82 15.59
C SER A 1063 12.65 -48.18 15.51
N GLN A 1064 13.02 -48.78 16.65
CA GLN A 1064 13.61 -50.12 16.67
C GLN A 1064 12.60 -51.18 16.24
N TYR A 1065 11.36 -51.07 16.73
CA TYR A 1065 10.30 -52.04 16.47
C TYR A 1065 10.00 -52.19 14.97
N ILE A 1066 9.94 -51.06 14.24
CA ILE A 1066 9.70 -51.10 12.80
C ILE A 1066 10.96 -51.38 11.98
N PHE A 1067 12.08 -50.72 12.29
CA PHE A 1067 13.24 -50.75 11.40
C PHE A 1067 14.23 -51.88 11.71
N SER A 1068 14.35 -52.39 12.94
CA SER A 1068 15.31 -53.45 13.26
C SER A 1068 15.07 -54.74 12.45
N PRO A 1069 13.84 -55.29 12.34
CA PRO A 1069 13.59 -56.47 11.49
C PRO A 1069 13.90 -56.23 10.02
N LEU A 1070 13.50 -55.06 9.52
CA LEU A 1070 13.76 -54.60 8.16
C LEU A 1070 15.28 -54.51 7.87
N LEU A 1071 16.05 -53.94 8.81
CA LEU A 1071 17.50 -53.76 8.70
C LEU A 1071 18.26 -55.07 8.80
N ALA A 1072 17.81 -56.00 9.64
CA ALA A 1072 18.41 -57.34 9.77
C ALA A 1072 18.19 -58.20 8.53
N CYS A 1073 17.03 -58.03 7.88
CA CYS A 1073 16.68 -58.77 6.67
C CYS A 1073 17.45 -58.26 5.44
N ARG A 1074 17.59 -56.93 5.27
CA ARG A 1074 18.08 -56.37 4.00
C ARG A 1074 19.59 -56.59 3.77
N GLN A 1075 19.96 -56.78 2.51
CA GLN A 1075 21.35 -56.88 2.03
C GLN A 1075 21.58 -55.88 0.90
N ARG A 1076 22.76 -55.26 0.83
CA ARG A 1076 23.09 -54.35 -0.26
C ARG A 1076 23.56 -55.15 -1.48
N LEU A 1077 23.00 -54.83 -2.65
CA LEU A 1077 23.31 -55.46 -3.94
C LEU A 1077 24.59 -54.87 -4.55
#